data_AF-A0A8J6R8U4-F1
#
_entry.id   AF-A0A8J6R8U4-F1
#
_cell.length_a   1.000
_cell.length_b   1.000
_cell.length_c   1.000
_cell.angle_alpha   90.00
_cell.angle_beta   90.00
_cell.angle_gamma   90.00
#
_symmetry.space_group_name_H-M   'P 1'
#
loop_
_entity.id
_entity.type
_entity.pdbx_description
1 polymer ?
#
loop_
_entity_poly.entity_id
_entity_poly.type
_entity_poly.pdbx_seq_one_letter_code
_entity_poly.pdbx_strand_id
1 'polypeptide(L)'
;MLDRFWEVLGYVFALNDEAFRIATTVPAGRGLALLVVLLAGLSQGIGQSIILFVNQVRPARFVLSLGINAVLFAFGFLALVLSTWLVTLAPWSQSLPLGQLVTVLGLAYAPLLFSFLGALPYLGVPILNLLSVWHLLAMVVGFGAIANLGISHAFSYVALGWILLQVLQNTVGQPIANLGKRIANRAAGVDLVTNRRDLSESFQSGLAETSTRWHEEFTQRFSALSQGDAIAAVTGEPPTLALAGAGGSTVSVNAGSNGDRLDSFKTLLGLGAMAVLTVVVLALLRPIRAWWFGWLSGLPSLALLMLNFVWIGIVALVVAGLLAPLETLGWWAGWYDDEVNTTVNAGELAEPVVDHSQVSRYMVYLDGIGISSFEYLPDIEEFLDTLAPTLPKGVALIRGIMPYSVMNTPLDEDRPLSFLWRYADKLRFANPMSVLGLLVNIRNMLIVGVSADKRYGPLYNQGIAQVVFNGLIKNGYRVGSGTPVTLMGYSGGGQMCCASAPYLKRALGAPIDVISLGGVMSANINLLQLEHLYHLSGEKDVVEKLGPKIFPGRWRLFPLSFWNRAKRRGKISFVSLGPVGHQVPGGILDPKLVLPDGRSSLGQTIDTINAILRGEILETGLERGGKANNYDIFRANPLVQYQSYPPDQCPNPALYVPIADWIGRLILPAKAERFGGVFYEIHHAPDDHRKLVGRVVKLRWSDHPLAQKLVQAVTHDVHFSADAEYASRFGGVINPVRLNHWLRVDPLESLAGSLPEDDLVVVVENPQVVLDRDGVTLLIAAQPMEVTGRYYGLVQFLGSTGDQWRVRHFNKVSRAFDGPEEVISLPPVATTAIYGSHPSTTQHLERSPYNETGWYIYGAPNASGTFVVQALGPRALFRLQPQRVVFGGAKAAYRYIRKESWADVVAQKGKVGSVLCTVRDNGRPEAIREAIDEWQVGDRALILHTYGGIGGNHKEPSAATPIFFGHFAYGRAEVVHDPLADERRFEIRYYQVYAHNIDGLIAGTIHWSRYQGDRQRGWLGTRPTCDILVKLDAFNRYYYFDDERRSPLTRMEAHLQAMTARYRIGDGTGGTFVGPSNNCSQDSNQALFASLQGIGTSLYHHADALIDQHPDQAEPLYQLALFGKDLKDTLQPLGGLRPTWEKNEFNLGSSIEDEPLRNLLMGLGSWRTVFPRKASDVVVHKFLKYGASAWVLRTSQVGGHDPGIEPIAPMTF
;
A
#
# COMPACT_ATOMS: atom_id res chain seq x y z
N MET A 1 -1.15 58.23 23.72
CA MET A 1 -1.56 57.61 22.43
C MET A 1 -1.45 56.09 22.44
N LEU A 2 -0.43 55.49 23.08
CA LEU A 2 -0.36 54.03 23.30
C LEU A 2 -1.55 53.46 24.10
N ASP A 3 -2.20 54.25 24.96
CA ASP A 3 -3.33 53.75 25.78
C ASP A 3 -4.60 53.42 24.97
N ARG A 4 -4.84 54.09 23.84
CA ARG A 4 -5.98 53.82 22.92
C ARG A 4 -5.61 52.95 21.72
N PHE A 5 -4.34 52.57 21.59
CA PHE A 5 -3.84 51.72 20.50
C PHE A 5 -4.59 50.38 20.43
N TRP A 6 -4.79 49.75 21.58
CA TRP A 6 -5.47 48.46 21.68
C TRP A 6 -6.98 48.55 21.41
N GLU A 7 -7.61 49.68 21.73
CA GLU A 7 -9.02 49.94 21.40
C GLU A 7 -9.22 50.05 19.89
N VAL A 8 -8.37 50.82 19.20
CA VAL A 8 -8.41 50.95 17.73
C VAL A 8 -8.18 49.60 17.04
N LEU A 9 -7.21 48.81 17.50
CA LEU A 9 -6.98 47.45 16.99
C LEU A 9 -8.17 46.52 17.25
N GLY A 10 -8.85 46.65 18.39
CA GLY A 10 -10.06 45.90 18.71
C GLY A 10 -11.20 46.19 17.72
N TYR A 11 -11.44 47.45 17.38
CA TYR A 11 -12.46 47.83 16.39
C TYR A 11 -12.08 47.41 14.97
N VAL A 12 -10.79 47.45 14.60
CA VAL A 12 -10.29 46.91 13.33
C VAL A 12 -10.50 45.39 13.26
N PHE A 13 -10.23 44.67 14.35
CA PHE A 13 -10.46 43.23 14.45
C PHE A 13 -11.96 42.86 14.38
N ALA A 14 -12.82 43.75 14.89
CA ALA A 14 -14.29 43.66 14.80
C ALA A 14 -14.85 43.93 13.39
N LEU A 15 -13.99 44.25 12.42
CA LEU A 15 -14.41 44.66 11.08
C LEU A 15 -15.33 45.90 11.10
N ASN A 16 -15.07 46.84 12.02
CA ASN A 16 -15.82 48.08 12.10
C ASN A 16 -15.30 49.09 11.04
N ASP A 17 -16.18 49.53 10.14
CA ASP A 17 -15.86 50.42 9.03
C ASP A 17 -15.46 51.83 9.48
N GLU A 18 -16.11 52.35 10.52
CA GLU A 18 -15.82 53.66 11.13
C GLU A 18 -14.40 53.73 11.69
N ALA A 19 -13.90 52.64 12.28
CA ALA A 19 -12.54 52.58 12.80
C ALA A 19 -11.48 52.69 11.70
N PHE A 20 -11.71 52.11 10.52
CA PHE A 20 -10.84 52.29 9.36
C PHE A 20 -10.87 53.73 8.83
N ARG A 21 -12.05 54.37 8.82
CA ARG A 21 -12.18 55.79 8.43
C ARG A 21 -11.41 56.71 9.40
N ILE A 22 -11.65 56.58 10.71
CA ILE A 22 -10.98 57.37 11.75
C ILE A 22 -9.47 57.20 11.70
N ALA A 23 -8.96 55.99 11.45
CA ALA A 23 -7.53 55.75 11.37
C ALA A 23 -6.83 56.56 10.25
N THR A 24 -7.54 56.88 9.16
CA THR A 24 -6.98 57.67 8.06
C THR A 24 -6.91 59.17 8.34
N THR A 25 -7.65 59.68 9.34
CA THR A 25 -7.69 61.10 9.69
C THR A 25 -6.71 61.47 10.82
N VAL A 26 -6.17 60.47 11.53
CA VAL A 26 -5.18 60.67 12.60
C VAL A 26 -3.78 60.87 12.00
N PRO A 27 -3.04 61.94 12.36
CA PRO A 27 -1.70 62.23 11.80
C PRO A 27 -0.67 61.09 11.95
N ALA A 28 -0.79 60.28 13.00
CA ALA A 28 0.08 59.13 13.26
C ALA A 28 -0.41 57.79 12.65
N GLY A 29 -1.56 57.76 11.95
CA GLY A 29 -2.21 56.53 11.48
C GLY A 29 -1.34 55.70 10.52
N ARG A 30 -0.56 56.35 9.65
CA ARG A 30 0.36 55.68 8.71
C ARG A 30 1.50 54.95 9.43
N GLY A 31 2.13 55.61 10.41
CA GLY A 31 3.21 55.02 11.19
C GLY A 31 2.73 53.81 12.02
N LEU A 32 1.51 53.91 12.54
CA LEU A 32 0.85 52.85 13.28
C LEU A 32 0.52 51.64 12.38
N ALA A 33 0.02 51.86 11.16
CA ALA A 33 -0.23 50.79 10.20
C ALA A 33 1.05 50.05 9.79
N LEU A 34 2.15 50.77 9.55
CA LEU A 34 3.45 50.15 9.25
C LEU A 34 4.00 49.35 10.43
N LEU A 35 3.83 49.84 11.66
CA LEU A 35 4.20 49.10 12.88
C LEU A 35 3.39 47.81 13.01
N VAL A 36 2.08 47.85 12.74
CA VAL A 36 1.21 46.65 12.76
C VAL A 36 1.67 45.62 11.73
N VAL A 37 2.00 46.04 10.50
CA VAL A 37 2.51 45.13 9.46
C VAL A 37 3.85 44.51 9.87
N LEU A 38 4.77 45.28 10.44
CA LEU A 38 6.07 44.77 10.88
C LEU A 38 5.92 43.76 12.04
N LEU A 39 5.07 44.06 13.02
CA LEU A 39 4.77 43.15 14.13
C LEU A 39 4.03 41.89 13.64
N ALA A 40 3.13 42.02 12.66
CA ALA A 40 2.47 40.88 12.03
C ALA A 40 3.46 40.01 11.26
N GLY A 41 4.41 40.60 10.54
CA GLY A 41 5.50 39.89 9.87
C GLY A 41 6.40 39.12 10.84
N LEU A 42 6.75 39.73 11.98
CA LEU A 42 7.50 39.06 13.05
C LEU A 42 6.69 37.91 13.67
N SER A 43 5.41 38.15 13.97
CA SER A 43 4.48 37.16 14.51
C SER A 43 4.32 35.96 13.58
N GLN A 44 4.16 36.20 12.28
CA GLN A 44 4.10 35.17 11.26
C GLN A 44 5.43 34.42 11.11
N GLY A 45 6.57 35.13 11.18
CA GLY A 45 7.90 34.53 11.22
C GLY A 45 8.06 33.55 12.39
N ILE A 46 7.57 33.92 13.58
CA ILE A 46 7.54 33.03 14.75
C ILE A 46 6.62 31.83 14.51
N GLY A 47 5.41 32.06 13.99
CA GLY A 47 4.45 31.00 13.68
C GLY A 47 4.95 29.97 12.66
N GLN A 48 5.86 30.38 11.78
CA GLN A 48 6.49 29.56 10.74
C GLN A 48 7.97 29.22 11.03
N SER A 49 8.44 29.49 12.25
CA SER A 49 9.85 29.35 12.64
C SER A 49 10.43 27.95 12.45
N ILE A 50 9.58 26.92 12.38
CA ILE A 50 9.99 25.54 12.07
C ILE A 50 10.89 25.45 10.83
N ILE A 51 10.66 26.27 9.80
CA ILE A 51 11.47 26.26 8.58
C ILE A 51 12.95 26.52 8.92
N LEU A 52 13.23 27.43 9.85
CA LEU A 52 14.59 27.76 10.26
C LEU A 52 15.23 26.60 11.05
N PHE A 53 14.46 25.92 11.89
CA PHE A 53 14.94 24.74 12.63
C PHE A 53 15.25 23.56 11.71
N VAL A 54 14.38 23.30 10.73
CA VAL A 54 14.56 22.22 9.76
C VAL A 54 15.85 22.40 8.96
N ASN A 55 16.17 23.65 8.60
CA ASN A 55 17.41 24.02 7.92
C ASN A 55 18.62 24.17 8.89
N GLN A 56 18.50 23.71 10.14
CA GLN A 56 19.57 23.71 11.16
C GLN A 56 20.24 25.08 11.36
N VAL A 57 19.44 26.15 11.33
CA VAL A 57 19.96 27.52 11.51
C VAL A 57 20.45 27.71 12.95
N ARG A 58 21.67 28.24 13.11
CA ARG A 58 22.27 28.51 14.44
C ARG A 58 21.47 29.55 15.24
N PRO A 59 21.44 29.50 16.60
CA PRO A 59 20.61 30.37 17.42
C PRO A 59 20.77 31.88 17.18
N ALA A 60 22.00 32.38 17.01
CA ALA A 60 22.24 33.80 16.73
C ALA A 60 21.70 34.24 15.36
N ARG A 61 21.78 33.35 14.35
CA ARG A 61 21.24 33.59 13.00
C ARG A 61 19.72 33.43 12.93
N PHE A 62 19.14 32.66 13.85
CA PHE A 62 17.69 32.48 13.96
C PHE A 62 16.98 33.81 14.26
N VAL A 63 17.45 34.57 15.26
CA VAL A 63 16.87 35.89 15.61
C VAL A 63 17.05 36.88 14.46
N LEU A 64 18.23 36.90 13.82
CA LEU A 64 18.49 37.74 12.65
C LEU A 64 17.55 37.40 11.47
N SER A 65 17.32 36.10 11.23
CA SER A 65 16.44 35.62 10.17
C SER A 65 14.98 36.00 10.41
N LEU A 66 14.51 35.94 11.67
CA LEU A 66 13.17 36.41 12.03
C LEU A 66 13.01 37.92 11.76
N GLY A 67 13.99 38.74 12.13
CA GLY A 67 13.98 40.18 11.86
C GLY A 67 13.97 40.49 10.37
N ILE A 68 14.83 39.82 9.59
CA ILE A 68 14.90 39.99 8.13
C ILE A 68 13.62 39.53 7.44
N ASN A 69 13.03 38.41 7.88
CA ASN A 69 11.74 37.96 7.36
C ASN A 69 10.62 38.96 7.64
N ALA A 70 10.58 39.59 8.82
CA ALA A 70 9.60 40.64 9.12
C ALA A 70 9.75 41.87 8.21
N VAL A 71 10.99 42.24 7.87
CA VAL A 71 11.28 43.33 6.93
C VAL A 71 10.86 42.96 5.51
N LEU A 72 11.22 41.76 5.02
CA LEU A 72 10.82 41.27 3.70
C LEU A 72 9.29 41.17 3.58
N PHE A 73 8.62 40.77 4.66
CA PHE A 73 7.16 40.76 4.75
C PHE A 73 6.55 42.16 4.57
N ALA A 74 7.13 43.18 5.22
CA ALA A 74 6.68 44.57 5.05
C ALA A 74 6.87 45.08 3.60
N PHE A 75 7.94 44.68 2.91
CA PHE A 75 8.09 44.98 1.47
C PHE A 75 7.02 44.29 0.62
N GLY A 76 6.68 43.04 0.93
CA GLY A 76 5.58 42.33 0.28
C GLY A 76 4.23 43.05 0.47
N PHE A 77 3.97 43.56 1.67
CA PHE A 77 2.82 44.43 1.94
C PHE A 77 2.83 45.69 1.08
N LEU A 78 3.96 46.42 1.01
CA LEU A 78 4.05 47.64 0.19
C LEU A 78 3.78 47.35 -1.30
N ALA A 79 4.23 46.19 -1.80
CA ALA A 79 3.92 45.75 -3.16
C ALA A 79 2.42 45.43 -3.36
N LEU A 80 1.76 44.84 -2.36
CA LEU A 80 0.31 44.62 -2.38
C LEU A 80 -0.46 45.95 -2.38
N VAL A 81 -0.04 46.92 -1.57
CA VAL A 81 -0.66 48.26 -1.56
C VAL A 81 -0.46 48.96 -2.90
N LEU A 82 0.75 48.91 -3.45
CA LEU A 82 1.08 49.52 -4.74
C LEU A 82 0.26 48.90 -5.88
N SER A 83 0.17 47.57 -5.95
CA SER A 83 -0.65 46.89 -6.96
C SER A 83 -2.13 47.21 -6.80
N THR A 84 -2.66 47.25 -5.58
CA THR A 84 -4.05 47.66 -5.33
C THR A 84 -4.29 49.11 -5.73
N TRP A 85 -3.34 50.01 -5.45
CA TRP A 85 -3.40 51.41 -5.88
C TRP A 85 -3.34 51.57 -7.41
N LEU A 86 -2.53 50.77 -8.11
CA LEU A 86 -2.53 50.79 -9.58
C LEU A 86 -3.89 50.42 -10.17
N VAL A 87 -4.64 49.51 -9.52
CA VAL A 87 -6.02 49.19 -9.92
C VAL A 87 -6.95 50.40 -9.70
N THR A 88 -6.73 51.21 -8.66
CA THR A 88 -7.55 52.41 -8.41
C THR A 88 -7.29 53.57 -9.38
N LEU A 89 -6.21 53.51 -10.15
CA LEU A 89 -5.91 54.48 -11.21
C LEU A 89 -6.56 54.14 -12.56
N ALA A 90 -7.21 52.98 -12.68
CA ALA A 90 -7.86 52.58 -13.92
C ALA A 90 -9.06 53.52 -14.24
N PRO A 91 -9.36 53.80 -15.53
CA PRO A 91 -10.40 54.76 -15.91
C PRO A 91 -11.82 54.42 -15.40
N TRP A 92 -12.06 53.14 -15.11
CA TRP A 92 -13.32 52.60 -14.59
C TRP A 92 -13.34 52.53 -13.05
N SER A 93 -12.32 53.07 -12.38
CA SER A 93 -12.13 52.95 -10.94
C SER A 93 -12.28 54.28 -10.18
N GLN A 94 -12.41 54.18 -8.85
CA GLN A 94 -12.33 55.32 -7.95
C GLN A 94 -10.89 55.54 -7.49
N SER A 95 -10.33 56.69 -7.84
CA SER A 95 -8.98 57.08 -7.42
C SER A 95 -8.91 57.33 -5.92
N LEU A 96 -8.06 56.57 -5.23
CA LEU A 96 -7.79 56.71 -3.80
C LEU A 96 -6.36 57.18 -3.53
N PRO A 97 -6.13 58.06 -2.54
CA PRO A 97 -4.79 58.42 -2.12
C PRO A 97 -4.00 57.21 -1.61
N LEU A 98 -2.79 56.99 -2.15
CA LEU A 98 -1.90 55.90 -1.74
C LEU A 98 -1.71 55.86 -0.21
N GLY A 99 -1.58 57.03 0.42
CA GLY A 99 -1.40 57.13 1.86
C GLY A 99 -2.61 56.73 2.71
N GLN A 100 -3.83 56.71 2.15
CA GLN A 100 -5.01 56.16 2.83
C GLN A 100 -5.03 54.62 2.69
N LEU A 101 -4.66 54.11 1.51
CA LEU A 101 -4.52 52.67 1.28
C LEU A 101 -3.44 52.03 2.16
N VAL A 102 -2.29 52.69 2.35
CA VAL A 102 -1.24 52.23 3.27
C VAL A 102 -1.78 52.10 4.70
N THR A 103 -2.54 53.07 5.19
CA THR A 103 -3.10 53.04 6.54
C THR A 103 -4.13 51.93 6.70
N VAL A 104 -5.09 51.85 5.78
CA VAL A 104 -6.21 50.91 5.86
C VAL A 104 -5.77 49.46 5.64
N LEU A 105 -5.05 49.20 4.56
CA LEU A 105 -4.57 47.86 4.25
C LEU A 105 -3.52 47.43 5.28
N GLY A 106 -2.71 48.33 5.81
CA GLY A 106 -1.76 48.01 6.87
C GLY A 106 -2.43 47.65 8.20
N LEU A 107 -3.50 48.37 8.58
CA LEU A 107 -4.32 48.01 9.74
C LEU A 107 -5.06 46.68 9.55
N ALA A 108 -5.42 46.33 8.32
CA ALA A 108 -6.04 45.03 8.03
C ALA A 108 -5.12 43.83 8.34
N TYR A 109 -3.81 44.03 8.57
CA TYR A 109 -2.90 42.99 9.08
C TYR A 109 -3.03 42.74 10.59
N ALA A 110 -3.85 43.51 11.32
CA ALA A 110 -4.07 43.33 12.75
C ALA A 110 -4.39 41.89 13.17
N PRO A 111 -5.20 41.08 12.44
CA PRO A 111 -5.43 39.68 12.81
C PRO A 111 -4.14 38.84 12.78
N LEU A 112 -3.19 39.17 11.90
CA LEU A 112 -1.92 38.46 11.79
C LEU A 112 -0.93 38.79 12.91
N LEU A 113 -1.24 39.74 13.80
CA LEU A 113 -0.51 39.90 15.07
C LEU A 113 -0.59 38.63 15.92
N PHE A 114 -1.63 37.81 15.75
CA PHE A 114 -1.81 36.53 16.43
C PHE A 114 -1.17 35.34 15.70
N SER A 115 -0.48 35.55 14.58
CA SER A 115 0.13 34.47 13.79
C SER A 115 1.21 33.68 14.55
N PHE A 116 1.77 34.20 15.64
CA PHE A 116 2.67 33.46 16.53
C PHE A 116 1.99 32.23 17.16
N LEU A 117 0.66 32.26 17.35
CA LEU A 117 -0.13 31.09 17.77
C LEU A 117 -0.10 29.97 16.72
N GLY A 118 0.31 30.29 15.50
CA GLY A 118 0.65 29.32 14.48
C GLY A 118 1.72 28.32 14.94
N ALA A 119 2.62 28.68 15.86
CA ALA A 119 3.61 27.75 16.40
C ALA A 119 3.03 26.74 17.41
N LEU A 120 1.76 26.89 17.81
CA LEU A 120 1.12 25.88 18.67
C LEU A 120 1.03 24.54 17.94
N PRO A 121 1.38 23.43 18.62
CA PRO A 121 1.24 22.10 18.05
C PRO A 121 -0.23 21.80 17.80
N TYR A 122 -0.51 21.16 16.67
CA TYR A 122 -1.82 20.75 16.18
C TYR A 122 -2.78 21.90 15.81
N LEU A 123 -3.06 22.83 16.73
CA LEU A 123 -4.01 23.94 16.53
C LEU A 123 -3.45 25.08 15.66
N GLY A 124 -2.13 25.19 15.54
CA GLY A 124 -1.49 26.33 14.89
C GLY A 124 -1.88 26.51 13.42
N VAL A 125 -1.94 25.43 12.63
CA VAL A 125 -2.33 25.52 11.20
C VAL A 125 -3.79 25.96 11.02
N PRO A 126 -4.79 25.36 11.71
CA PRO A 126 -6.16 25.87 11.72
C PRO A 126 -6.25 27.34 12.12
N ILE A 127 -5.52 27.78 13.15
CA ILE A 127 -5.50 29.17 13.60
C ILE A 127 -4.96 30.08 12.49
N LEU A 128 -3.83 29.73 11.87
CA LEU A 128 -3.27 30.51 10.77
C LEU A 128 -4.22 30.64 9.58
N ASN A 129 -4.94 29.58 9.24
CA ASN A 129 -5.95 29.62 8.18
C ASN A 129 -7.11 30.58 8.54
N LEU A 130 -7.61 30.49 9.78
CA LEU A 130 -8.66 31.39 10.26
C LEU A 130 -8.21 32.85 10.25
N LEU A 131 -7.01 33.14 10.75
CA LEU A 131 -6.44 34.49 10.76
C LEU A 131 -6.22 35.02 9.35
N SER A 132 -5.84 34.17 8.39
CA SER A 132 -5.68 34.55 6.98
C SER A 132 -7.01 34.93 6.33
N VAL A 133 -8.08 34.18 6.61
CA VAL A 133 -9.44 34.52 6.17
C VAL A 133 -9.90 35.83 6.81
N TRP A 134 -9.66 36.00 8.11
CA TRP A 134 -10.03 37.21 8.83
C TRP A 134 -9.28 38.45 8.33
N HIS A 135 -7.99 38.29 8.02
CA HIS A 135 -7.16 39.32 7.38
C HIS A 135 -7.72 39.75 6.02
N LEU A 136 -8.16 38.80 5.17
CA LEU A 136 -8.80 39.10 3.91
C LEU A 136 -10.10 39.91 4.12
N LEU A 137 -10.94 39.49 5.06
CA LEU A 137 -12.17 40.23 5.39
C LEU A 137 -11.86 41.66 5.87
N ALA A 138 -10.84 41.84 6.71
CA ALA A 138 -10.40 43.15 7.17
C ALA A 138 -9.92 44.05 6.02
N MET A 139 -9.21 43.49 5.01
CA MET A 139 -8.81 44.26 3.82
C MET A 139 -10.01 44.72 3.01
N VAL A 140 -11.00 43.85 2.83
CA VAL A 140 -12.22 44.16 2.07
C VAL A 140 -13.05 45.24 2.76
N VAL A 141 -13.29 45.09 4.07
CA VAL A 141 -14.07 46.06 4.86
C VAL A 141 -13.33 47.40 4.93
N GLY A 142 -12.03 47.37 5.21
CA GLY A 142 -11.21 48.57 5.24
C GLY A 142 -11.23 49.33 3.91
N PHE A 143 -11.01 48.62 2.79
CA PHE A 143 -11.05 49.24 1.46
C PHE A 143 -12.43 49.83 1.15
N GLY A 144 -13.51 49.09 1.43
CA GLY A 144 -14.89 49.55 1.26
C GLY A 144 -15.20 50.81 2.08
N ALA A 145 -14.67 50.91 3.31
CA ALA A 145 -14.90 52.03 4.21
C ALA A 145 -14.34 53.37 3.68
N ILE A 146 -13.20 53.35 3.00
CA ILE A 146 -12.58 54.56 2.42
C ILE A 146 -13.01 54.84 0.98
N ALA A 147 -13.38 53.81 0.23
CA ALA A 147 -13.89 53.94 -1.13
C ALA A 147 -15.41 54.24 -1.16
N ASN A 148 -16.10 54.18 -0.03
CA ASN A 148 -17.56 54.26 0.05
C ASN A 148 -18.25 53.27 -0.92
N LEU A 149 -17.72 52.04 -0.99
CA LEU A 149 -18.18 50.96 -1.87
C LEU A 149 -18.83 49.85 -1.06
N GLY A 150 -19.81 49.16 -1.68
CA GLY A 150 -20.35 47.92 -1.13
C GLY A 150 -19.31 46.79 -1.09
N ILE A 151 -19.51 45.83 -0.19
CA ILE A 151 -18.57 44.71 0.09
C ILE A 151 -18.17 43.94 -1.17
N SER A 152 -19.11 43.69 -2.10
CA SER A 152 -18.85 42.97 -3.35
C SER A 152 -17.85 43.70 -4.28
N HIS A 153 -18.01 45.01 -4.40
CA HIS A 153 -17.10 45.84 -5.21
C HIS A 153 -15.74 45.96 -4.52
N ALA A 154 -15.71 46.19 -3.20
CA ALA A 154 -14.48 46.24 -2.43
C ALA A 154 -13.68 44.93 -2.51
N PHE A 155 -14.35 43.77 -2.47
CA PHE A 155 -13.72 42.46 -2.66
C PHE A 155 -13.07 42.36 -4.05
N SER A 156 -13.75 42.83 -5.09
CA SER A 156 -13.24 42.81 -6.46
C SER A 156 -11.94 43.63 -6.59
N TYR A 157 -11.85 44.78 -5.92
CA TYR A 157 -10.62 45.59 -5.89
C TYR A 157 -9.45 44.90 -5.21
N VAL A 158 -9.67 44.32 -4.03
CA VAL A 158 -8.64 43.58 -3.30
C VAL A 158 -8.18 42.35 -4.11
N ALA A 159 -9.12 41.64 -4.74
CA ALA A 159 -8.82 40.49 -5.59
C ALA A 159 -8.02 40.88 -6.85
N LEU A 160 -8.41 41.94 -7.55
CA LEU A 160 -7.69 42.45 -8.72
C LEU A 160 -6.29 42.96 -8.36
N GLY A 161 -6.14 43.64 -7.21
CA GLY A 161 -4.85 44.04 -6.68
C GLY A 161 -3.93 42.83 -6.42
N TRP A 162 -4.46 41.78 -5.80
CA TRP A 162 -3.74 40.53 -5.60
C TRP A 162 -3.36 39.83 -6.91
N ILE A 163 -4.27 39.77 -7.90
CA ILE A 163 -3.96 39.21 -9.23
C ILE A 163 -2.84 40.00 -9.91
N LEU A 164 -2.93 41.34 -9.89
CA LEU A 164 -1.90 42.21 -10.45
C LEU A 164 -0.55 42.01 -9.74
N LEU A 165 -0.55 41.85 -8.41
CA LEU A 165 0.65 41.50 -7.65
C LEU A 165 1.27 40.19 -8.14
N GLN A 166 0.47 39.14 -8.37
CA GLN A 166 0.96 37.86 -8.89
C GLN A 166 1.58 38.02 -10.29
N VAL A 167 0.94 38.79 -11.18
CA VAL A 167 1.48 39.08 -12.51
C VAL A 167 2.80 39.84 -12.41
N LEU A 168 2.88 40.87 -11.58
CA LEU A 168 4.10 41.65 -11.36
C LEU A 168 5.23 40.80 -10.78
N GLN A 169 4.95 39.95 -9.78
CA GLN A 169 5.93 39.05 -9.17
C GLN A 169 6.49 38.02 -10.16
N ASN A 170 5.64 37.49 -11.05
CA ASN A 170 6.04 36.47 -12.02
C ASN A 170 6.67 37.03 -13.30
N THR A 171 6.60 38.35 -13.53
CA THR A 171 7.17 39.01 -14.72
C THR A 171 8.38 39.87 -14.37
N VAL A 172 8.16 41.08 -13.84
CA VAL A 172 9.19 42.09 -13.58
C VAL A 172 9.79 41.95 -12.17
N GLY A 173 9.08 41.30 -11.25
CA GLY A 173 9.45 41.16 -9.84
C GLY A 173 10.39 39.99 -9.51
N GLN A 174 10.67 39.08 -10.44
CA GLN A 174 11.54 37.92 -10.18
C GLN A 174 12.95 38.31 -9.68
N PRO A 175 13.64 39.32 -10.23
CA PRO A 175 14.95 39.74 -9.71
C PRO A 175 14.90 40.19 -8.24
N ILE A 176 13.82 40.87 -7.85
CA ILE A 176 13.60 41.37 -6.48
C ILE A 176 13.29 40.20 -5.54
N ALA A 177 12.44 39.26 -5.97
CA ALA A 177 12.15 38.05 -5.21
C ALA A 177 13.42 37.19 -4.99
N ASN A 178 14.26 37.06 -6.03
CA ASN A 178 15.54 36.37 -5.95
C ASN A 178 16.53 37.08 -5.02
N LEU A 179 16.57 38.42 -5.02
CA LEU A 179 17.34 39.20 -4.07
C LEU A 179 16.86 38.98 -2.63
N GLY A 180 15.54 39.00 -2.41
CA GLY A 180 14.94 38.68 -1.11
C GLY A 180 15.33 37.29 -0.61
N LYS A 181 15.29 36.27 -1.48
CA LYS A 181 15.75 34.91 -1.17
C LYS A 181 17.24 34.87 -0.82
N ARG A 182 18.10 35.58 -1.55
CA ARG A 182 19.55 35.68 -1.24
C ARG A 182 19.81 36.33 0.12
N ILE A 183 19.07 37.39 0.45
CA ILE A 183 19.18 38.06 1.76
C ILE A 183 18.74 37.11 2.88
N ALA A 184 17.63 36.39 2.70
CA ALA A 184 17.14 35.40 3.66
C ALA A 184 18.13 34.24 3.86
N ASN A 185 18.69 33.68 2.78
CA ASN A 185 19.69 32.61 2.85
C ASN A 185 20.97 33.09 3.54
N ARG A 186 21.42 34.34 3.28
CA ARG A 186 22.60 34.91 3.93
C ARG A 186 22.37 35.17 5.42
N ALA A 187 21.17 35.58 5.80
CA ALA A 187 20.75 35.77 7.19
C ALA A 187 20.73 34.46 7.96
N ALA A 188 20.13 33.42 7.36
CA ALA A 188 20.10 32.06 7.90
C ALA A 188 21.50 31.42 7.89
N GLY A 189 22.32 31.81 6.92
CA GLY A 189 23.66 31.29 6.68
C GLY A 189 23.69 29.86 6.13
N VAL A 190 22.58 29.43 5.55
CA VAL A 190 22.33 28.16 4.85
C VAL A 190 21.34 28.45 3.71
N ASP A 191 21.33 27.60 2.68
CA ASP A 191 20.32 27.72 1.62
C ASP A 191 18.98 27.19 2.13
N LEU A 192 18.04 28.11 2.39
CA LEU A 192 16.74 27.77 2.94
C LEU A 192 15.90 26.99 1.92
N VAL A 193 15.58 25.74 2.27
CA VAL A 193 14.58 24.96 1.56
C VAL A 193 13.19 25.39 2.04
N THR A 194 12.45 26.11 1.19
CA THR A 194 11.15 26.71 1.53
C THR A 194 9.97 26.04 0.82
N ASN A 195 10.23 25.25 -0.23
CA ASN A 195 9.20 24.55 -0.99
C ASN A 195 8.81 23.24 -0.28
N ARG A 196 7.51 22.98 -0.11
CA ARG A 196 6.99 21.82 0.62
C ARG A 196 7.44 20.48 0.04
N ARG A 197 7.63 20.40 -1.28
CA ARG A 197 8.10 19.19 -1.97
C ARG A 197 9.58 18.94 -1.68
N ASP A 198 10.40 19.98 -1.89
CA ASP A 198 11.85 19.94 -1.67
C ASP A 198 12.18 19.77 -0.18
N LEU A 199 11.36 20.32 0.73
CA LEU A 199 11.40 20.05 2.17
C LEU A 199 11.15 18.57 2.44
N SER A 200 10.17 17.95 1.80
CA SER A 200 9.85 16.53 1.96
C SER A 200 10.97 15.62 1.44
N GLU A 201 11.63 15.99 0.35
CA GLU A 201 12.78 15.29 -0.23
C GLU A 201 14.06 15.51 0.61
N SER A 202 14.32 16.73 1.08
CA SER A 202 15.41 17.06 2.00
C SER A 202 15.26 16.38 3.37
N PHE A 203 14.02 16.26 3.86
CA PHE A 203 13.73 15.40 5.00
C PHE A 203 14.19 13.98 4.66
N GLN A 204 13.72 13.37 3.56
CA GLN A 204 14.11 12.00 3.21
C GLN A 204 15.62 11.78 3.06
N SER A 205 16.38 12.73 2.51
CA SER A 205 17.83 12.63 2.34
C SER A 205 18.61 12.82 3.65
N GLY A 206 18.29 13.84 4.44
CA GLY A 206 18.94 14.08 5.73
C GLY A 206 18.65 12.95 6.73
N LEU A 207 17.49 12.33 6.63
CA LEU A 207 17.08 11.15 7.40
C LEU A 207 17.87 9.88 7.03
N ALA A 208 18.20 9.70 5.75
CA ALA A 208 19.02 8.57 5.30
C ALA A 208 20.46 8.73 5.81
N GLU A 209 21.03 9.93 5.72
CA GLU A 209 22.36 10.28 6.25
C GLU A 209 22.45 10.13 7.77
N THR A 210 21.44 10.56 8.53
CA THR A 210 21.47 10.33 9.99
C THR A 210 21.48 8.84 10.26
N SER A 211 20.58 8.06 9.66
CA SER A 211 20.52 6.61 9.88
C SER A 211 21.80 5.87 9.51
N THR A 212 22.51 6.30 8.46
CA THR A 212 23.82 5.72 8.07
C THR A 212 24.92 6.13 9.01
N ARG A 213 25.01 7.41 9.39
CA ARG A 213 25.94 7.90 10.41
C ARG A 213 25.74 7.20 11.76
N TRP A 214 24.50 6.98 12.18
CA TRP A 214 24.18 6.22 13.40
C TRP A 214 24.62 4.75 13.28
N HIS A 215 24.40 4.12 12.12
CA HIS A 215 24.86 2.76 11.87
C HIS A 215 26.39 2.68 11.92
N GLU A 216 27.09 3.65 11.35
CA GLU A 216 28.55 3.75 11.34
C GLU A 216 29.15 4.06 12.72
N GLU A 217 28.64 5.06 13.45
CA GLU A 217 29.07 5.39 14.82
C GLU A 217 28.83 4.21 15.78
N PHE A 218 27.69 3.52 15.64
CA PHE A 218 27.39 2.33 16.44
C PHE A 218 28.32 1.16 16.08
N THR A 219 28.55 0.89 14.79
CA THR A 219 29.46 -0.16 14.31
C THR A 219 30.90 0.11 14.77
N GLN A 220 31.34 1.37 14.73
CA GLN A 220 32.65 1.79 15.24
C GLN A 220 32.76 1.57 16.76
N ARG A 221 31.77 1.99 17.55
CA ARG A 221 31.79 1.79 19.02
C ARG A 221 31.67 0.32 19.44
N PHE A 222 30.90 -0.48 18.70
CA PHE A 222 30.81 -1.92 18.92
C PHE A 222 32.12 -2.62 18.55
N SER A 223 32.77 -2.21 17.46
CA SER A 223 34.11 -2.70 17.12
C SER A 223 35.14 -2.37 18.21
N ALA A 224 35.06 -1.18 18.83
CA ALA A 224 35.91 -0.80 19.96
C ALA A 224 35.63 -1.61 21.25
N LEU A 225 34.37 -1.92 21.55
CA LEU A 225 33.99 -2.80 22.67
C LEU A 225 34.41 -4.26 22.44
N SER A 226 34.24 -4.77 21.21
CA SER A 226 34.67 -6.13 20.83
C SER A 226 36.20 -6.30 20.83
N GLN A 227 36.96 -5.24 20.58
CA GLN A 227 38.43 -5.24 20.69
C GLN A 227 38.91 -5.23 22.15
N GLY A 228 38.18 -4.56 23.05
CA GLY A 228 38.48 -4.57 24.49
C GLY A 228 38.37 -5.97 25.10
N ASP A 229 37.33 -6.72 24.73
CA ASP A 229 37.14 -8.10 25.19
C ASP A 229 38.05 -9.11 24.47
N ALA A 230 38.40 -8.88 23.20
CA ALA A 230 39.31 -9.75 22.45
C ALA A 230 40.76 -9.67 22.95
N ILE A 231 41.23 -8.50 23.41
CA ILE A 231 42.58 -8.36 23.99
C ILE A 231 42.67 -9.07 25.35
N ALA A 232 41.60 -9.03 26.17
CA ALA A 232 41.55 -9.73 27.45
C ALA A 232 41.43 -11.27 27.30
N ALA A 233 40.75 -11.75 26.25
CA ALA A 233 40.59 -13.18 25.99
C ALA A 233 41.86 -13.87 25.43
N VAL A 234 42.78 -13.11 24.83
CA VAL A 234 44.01 -13.65 24.21
C VAL A 234 45.19 -13.70 25.19
N THR A 235 45.22 -12.89 26.25
CA THR A 235 46.36 -12.84 27.19
C THR A 235 46.16 -13.59 28.50
N GLY A 236 44.96 -14.09 28.81
CA GLY A 236 44.75 -15.04 29.92
C GLY A 236 45.07 -14.52 31.33
N GLU A 237 45.18 -13.21 31.54
CA GLU A 237 45.32 -12.63 32.88
C GLU A 237 43.99 -12.04 33.38
N PRO A 238 43.60 -12.28 34.65
CA PRO A 238 42.44 -11.63 35.24
C PRO A 238 42.69 -10.12 35.39
N PRO A 239 41.64 -9.27 35.37
CA PRO A 239 41.81 -7.84 35.49
C PRO A 239 42.36 -7.51 36.88
N THR A 240 43.63 -7.16 36.94
CA THR A 240 44.26 -6.60 38.14
C THR A 240 43.81 -5.15 38.27
N LEU A 241 42.99 -4.88 39.29
CA LEU A 241 42.80 -3.54 39.84
C LEU A 241 44.14 -3.05 40.40
N ALA A 242 44.93 -2.39 39.55
CA ALA A 242 46.17 -1.75 39.94
C ALA A 242 45.86 -0.50 40.77
N LEU A 243 45.82 -0.70 42.09
CA LEU A 243 46.01 0.33 43.10
C LEU A 243 47.39 0.96 42.93
N ALA A 244 47.44 2.17 42.35
CA ALA A 244 48.61 3.03 42.41
C ALA A 244 48.49 4.02 43.59
N GLY A 245 49.17 3.66 44.69
CA GLY A 245 49.94 4.59 45.52
C GLY A 245 49.20 5.54 46.46
N ALA A 246 49.10 5.16 47.73
CA ALA A 246 49.02 6.11 48.84
C ALA A 246 50.42 6.71 49.09
N GLY A 247 50.56 8.02 48.88
CA GLY A 247 51.75 8.81 49.19
C GLY A 247 51.37 10.27 49.37
N GLY A 248 51.48 10.77 50.60
CA GLY A 248 50.84 12.00 51.07
C GLY A 248 51.15 13.28 50.29
N SER A 249 50.09 13.99 49.94
CA SER A 249 50.05 15.46 50.00
C SER A 249 48.62 15.86 50.35
N THR A 250 48.47 16.53 51.48
CA THR A 250 47.24 17.18 51.91
C THR A 250 46.82 18.19 50.85
N VAL A 251 45.90 17.80 49.96
CA VAL A 251 45.17 18.74 49.12
C VAL A 251 43.79 18.90 49.74
N SER A 252 43.65 20.05 50.38
CA SER A 252 42.42 20.65 50.89
C SER A 252 41.22 20.39 49.98
N VAL A 253 40.11 20.00 50.61
CA VAL A 253 38.75 20.19 50.09
C VAL A 253 38.60 21.65 49.65
N ASN A 254 38.71 21.90 48.35
CA ASN A 254 38.16 23.11 47.76
C ASN A 254 36.73 22.75 47.34
N ALA A 255 35.77 23.29 48.09
CA ALA A 255 34.39 23.43 47.66
C ALA A 255 34.37 24.28 46.37
N GLY A 256 34.47 23.61 45.22
CA GLY A 256 34.48 24.21 43.91
C GLY A 256 33.07 24.59 43.47
N SER A 257 32.60 25.73 43.96
CA SER A 257 31.34 26.44 43.61
C SER A 257 31.13 26.82 42.13
N ASN A 258 31.81 26.18 41.17
CA ASN A 258 31.78 26.55 39.75
C ASN A 258 30.90 25.64 38.87
N GLY A 259 30.68 24.37 39.21
CA GLY A 259 29.74 23.49 38.50
C GLY A 259 28.27 23.89 38.76
N ASP A 260 27.92 24.00 40.05
CA ASP A 260 26.60 24.48 40.48
C ASP A 260 26.26 25.90 39.99
N ARG A 261 27.27 26.78 39.84
CA ARG A 261 27.07 28.14 39.33
C ARG A 261 26.75 28.18 37.84
N LEU A 262 27.35 27.30 37.03
CA LEU A 262 27.09 27.26 35.58
C LEU A 262 25.68 26.71 35.30
N ASP A 263 25.26 25.66 36.01
CA ASP A 263 23.91 25.08 35.88
C ASP A 263 22.83 25.97 36.50
N SER A 264 23.12 26.64 37.62
CA SER A 264 22.25 27.67 38.18
C SER A 264 22.10 28.87 37.23
N PHE A 265 23.16 29.26 36.52
CA PHE A 265 23.12 30.36 35.56
C PHE A 265 22.31 30.01 34.30
N LYS A 266 22.48 28.80 33.73
CA LYS A 266 21.64 28.30 32.63
C LYS A 266 20.16 28.23 33.04
N THR A 267 19.88 27.76 34.26
CA THR A 267 18.53 27.68 34.81
C THR A 267 17.92 29.08 35.00
N LEU A 268 18.67 30.05 35.55
CA LEU A 268 18.25 31.45 35.70
C LEU A 268 17.97 32.11 34.34
N LEU A 269 18.82 31.86 33.34
CA LEU A 269 18.62 32.36 31.98
C LEU A 269 17.34 31.77 31.36
N GLY A 270 17.11 30.47 31.53
CA GLY A 270 15.91 29.78 31.06
C GLY A 270 14.63 30.31 31.71
N LEU A 271 14.64 30.50 33.03
CA LEU A 271 13.53 31.11 33.77
C LEU A 271 13.27 32.56 33.33
N GLY A 272 14.34 33.33 33.12
CA GLY A 272 14.26 34.69 32.58
C GLY A 272 13.61 34.73 31.19
N ALA A 273 14.03 33.85 30.28
CA ALA A 273 13.46 33.73 28.94
C ALA A 273 11.96 33.36 28.98
N MET A 274 11.56 32.43 29.85
CA MET A 274 10.15 32.07 30.03
C MET A 274 9.31 33.22 30.60
N ALA A 275 9.85 33.99 31.55
CA ALA A 275 9.18 35.18 32.08
C ALA A 275 8.96 36.23 30.99
N VAL A 276 9.98 36.51 30.17
CA VAL A 276 9.88 37.43 29.03
C VAL A 276 8.84 36.93 28.02
N LEU A 277 8.88 35.65 27.64
CA LEU A 277 7.90 35.05 26.74
C LEU A 277 6.47 35.20 27.28
N THR A 278 6.27 34.96 28.58
CA THR A 278 4.97 35.10 29.23
C THR A 278 4.46 36.53 29.20
N VAL A 279 5.32 37.52 29.48
CA VAL A 279 4.96 38.95 29.40
C VAL A 279 4.61 39.34 27.96
N VAL A 280 5.37 38.86 26.97
CA VAL A 280 5.10 39.10 25.55
C VAL A 280 3.75 38.50 25.14
N VAL A 281 3.48 37.24 25.49
CA VAL A 281 2.19 36.58 25.19
C VAL A 281 1.04 37.31 25.88
N LEU A 282 1.19 37.72 27.14
CA LEU A 282 0.20 38.53 27.86
C LEU A 282 -0.11 39.84 27.14
N ALA A 283 0.93 40.54 26.68
CA ALA A 283 0.79 41.79 25.94
C ALA A 283 0.07 41.57 24.60
N LEU A 284 0.45 40.52 23.85
CA LEU A 284 -0.15 40.20 22.54
C LEU A 284 -1.60 39.73 22.66
N LEU A 285 -1.97 39.01 23.71
CA LEU A 285 -3.35 38.54 23.94
C LEU A 285 -4.25 39.59 24.63
N ARG A 286 -3.69 40.72 25.08
CA ARG A 286 -4.44 41.82 25.72
C ARG A 286 -5.65 42.32 24.90
N PRO A 287 -5.60 42.46 23.56
CA PRO A 287 -6.74 42.95 22.78
C PRO A 287 -7.94 42.01 22.85
N ILE A 288 -7.69 40.70 22.81
CA ILE A 288 -8.70 39.65 22.93
C ILE A 288 -9.40 39.78 24.30
N ARG A 289 -8.61 39.95 25.38
CA ARG A 289 -9.14 40.15 26.73
C ARG A 289 -9.94 41.44 26.87
N ALA A 290 -9.42 42.56 26.37
CA ALA A 290 -10.08 43.86 26.52
C ALA A 290 -11.40 43.93 25.73
N TRP A 291 -11.47 43.26 24.58
CA TRP A 291 -12.58 43.41 23.64
C TRP A 291 -13.67 42.34 23.79
N TRP A 292 -13.34 41.05 23.71
CA TRP A 292 -14.35 39.98 23.89
C TRP A 292 -14.77 39.77 25.34
N PHE A 293 -13.92 40.18 26.28
CA PHE A 293 -14.11 39.98 27.71
C PHE A 293 -14.14 41.30 28.49
N GLY A 294 -14.27 42.44 27.80
CA GLY A 294 -14.36 43.77 28.44
C GLY A 294 -15.59 43.92 29.34
N TRP A 295 -16.69 43.22 29.04
CA TRP A 295 -17.88 43.17 29.89
C TRP A 295 -17.64 42.48 31.24
N LEU A 296 -16.58 41.66 31.38
CA LEU A 296 -16.26 40.97 32.62
C LEU A 296 -15.95 41.93 33.77
N SER A 297 -15.48 43.15 33.48
CA SER A 297 -15.16 44.15 34.50
C SER A 297 -16.39 44.67 35.26
N GLY A 298 -17.61 44.37 34.79
CA GLY A 298 -18.86 44.68 35.47
C GLY A 298 -19.36 43.59 36.44
N LEU A 299 -18.65 42.45 36.58
CA LEU A 299 -19.06 41.33 37.42
C LEU A 299 -18.62 41.50 38.90
N PRO A 300 -19.27 40.79 39.86
CA PRO A 300 -18.84 40.77 41.26
C PRO A 300 -17.37 40.34 41.43
N SER A 301 -16.71 40.85 42.46
CA SER A 301 -15.26 40.67 42.71
C SER A 301 -14.80 39.20 42.70
N LEU A 302 -15.62 38.29 43.23
CA LEU A 302 -15.32 36.85 43.23
C LEU A 302 -15.36 36.24 41.82
N ALA A 303 -16.35 36.63 41.00
CA ALA A 303 -16.46 36.16 39.61
C ALA A 303 -15.30 36.71 38.76
N LEU A 304 -14.97 37.99 38.94
CA LEU A 304 -13.82 38.63 38.29
C LEU A 304 -12.50 37.91 38.64
N LEU A 305 -12.33 37.53 39.92
CA LEU A 305 -11.16 36.78 40.38
C LEU A 305 -11.08 35.41 39.71
N MET A 306 -12.19 34.64 39.67
CA MET A 306 -12.22 33.35 38.98
C MET A 306 -11.88 33.46 37.49
N LEU A 307 -12.43 34.47 36.81
CA LEU A 307 -12.16 34.73 35.40
C LEU A 307 -10.71 35.15 35.15
N ASN A 308 -10.11 35.92 36.06
CA ASN A 308 -8.68 36.25 35.98
C ASN A 308 -7.80 35.00 36.12
N PHE A 309 -8.14 34.07 37.01
CA PHE A 309 -7.43 32.79 37.12
C PHE A 309 -7.59 31.93 35.86
N VAL A 310 -8.79 31.88 35.28
CA VAL A 310 -9.01 31.20 33.99
C VAL A 310 -8.15 31.82 32.88
N TRP A 311 -8.10 33.16 32.80
CA TRP A 311 -7.28 33.85 31.81
C TRP A 311 -5.78 33.59 31.99
N ILE A 312 -5.28 33.61 33.24
CA ILE A 312 -3.90 33.24 33.55
C ILE A 312 -3.64 31.79 33.11
N GLY A 313 -4.58 30.88 33.35
CA GLY A 313 -4.50 29.49 32.88
C GLY A 313 -4.41 29.37 31.35
N ILE A 314 -5.20 30.14 30.60
CA ILE A 314 -5.14 30.17 29.13
C ILE A 314 -3.77 30.65 28.65
N VAL A 315 -3.25 31.73 29.23
CA VAL A 315 -1.92 32.26 28.88
C VAL A 315 -0.84 31.23 29.18
N ALA A 316 -0.88 30.60 30.35
CA ALA A 316 0.06 29.55 30.73
C ALA A 316 0.02 28.37 29.75
N LEU A 317 -1.17 27.95 29.30
CA LEU A 317 -1.34 26.89 28.31
C LEU A 317 -0.78 27.28 26.94
N VAL A 318 -0.98 28.53 26.50
CA VAL A 318 -0.40 29.04 25.24
C VAL A 318 1.13 29.04 25.34
N VAL A 319 1.70 29.56 26.43
CA VAL A 319 3.16 29.55 26.64
C VAL A 319 3.68 28.12 26.65
N ALA A 320 3.05 27.20 27.38
CA ALA A 320 3.44 25.79 27.40
C ALA A 320 3.37 25.16 26.00
N GLY A 321 2.32 25.46 25.22
CA GLY A 321 2.18 24.97 23.85
C GLY A 321 3.26 25.50 22.90
N LEU A 322 3.68 26.76 23.05
CA LEU A 322 4.77 27.35 22.27
C LEU A 322 6.15 26.75 22.64
N LEU A 323 6.33 26.34 23.89
CA LEU A 323 7.55 25.71 24.37
C LEU A 323 7.61 24.21 24.03
N ALA A 324 6.47 23.53 23.95
CA ALA A 324 6.38 22.08 23.73
C ALA A 324 7.20 21.53 22.55
N PRO A 325 7.18 22.12 21.33
CA PRO A 325 7.97 21.60 20.21
C PRO A 325 9.47 21.97 20.28
N LEU A 326 9.89 22.88 21.15
CA LEU A 326 11.26 23.41 21.13
C LEU A 326 12.32 22.35 21.44
N GLU A 327 12.02 21.40 22.33
CA GLU A 327 12.91 20.28 22.63
C GLU A 327 13.20 19.45 21.36
N THR A 328 12.15 19.16 20.59
CA THR A 328 12.29 18.42 19.31
C THR A 328 13.04 19.21 18.27
N LEU A 329 12.71 20.49 18.14
CA LEU A 329 13.28 21.37 17.13
C LEU A 329 14.75 21.68 17.42
N GLY A 330 15.10 21.89 18.69
CA GLY A 330 16.49 22.07 19.12
C GLY A 330 17.33 20.82 18.90
N TRP A 331 16.78 19.63 19.17
CA TRP A 331 17.43 18.35 18.93
C TRP A 331 17.75 18.16 17.45
N TRP A 332 16.77 18.38 16.58
CA TRP A 332 16.98 18.31 15.13
C TRP A 332 17.96 19.35 14.60
N ALA A 333 17.92 20.56 15.15
CA ALA A 333 18.78 21.66 14.72
C ALA A 333 20.22 21.57 15.25
N GLY A 334 20.54 20.54 16.06
CA GLY A 334 21.86 20.40 16.70
C GLY A 334 22.17 21.51 17.71
N TRP A 335 21.13 22.05 18.37
CA TRP A 335 21.31 23.09 19.39
C TRP A 335 21.70 22.53 20.76
N TYR A 336 21.60 21.22 20.95
CA TYR A 336 22.10 20.49 22.11
C TYR A 336 23.43 19.83 21.72
N ASP A 337 24.41 19.80 22.63
CA ASP A 337 25.74 19.21 22.38
C ASP A 337 25.64 17.76 21.88
N ASP A 338 26.63 17.28 21.10
CA ASP A 338 26.70 15.93 20.51
C ASP A 338 26.71 14.77 21.53
N GLU A 339 26.58 15.06 22.84
CA GLU A 339 26.64 14.11 23.96
C GLU A 339 25.28 13.54 24.41
N VAL A 340 24.19 13.82 23.69
CA VAL A 340 22.85 13.29 24.04
C VAL A 340 22.80 11.78 23.77
N ASN A 341 23.27 11.01 24.74
CA ASN A 341 23.38 9.57 24.63
C ASN A 341 22.05 8.89 24.98
N THR A 342 21.19 8.71 23.98
CA THR A 342 19.92 7.95 24.09
C THR A 342 20.13 6.44 24.33
N THR A 343 21.35 5.95 24.53
CA THR A 343 21.64 4.59 25.02
C THR A 343 21.63 4.50 26.55
N VAL A 344 21.78 5.65 27.25
CA VAL A 344 21.60 5.73 28.70
C VAL A 344 20.09 5.63 29.00
N ASN A 345 19.71 4.71 29.89
CA ASN A 345 18.31 4.40 30.24
C ASN A 345 17.44 3.90 29.07
N ALA A 346 17.98 3.07 28.16
CA ALA A 346 17.26 2.52 27.02
C ALA A 346 16.31 1.34 27.35
N GLY A 347 15.60 1.41 28.48
CA GLY A 347 14.68 0.35 28.93
C GLY A 347 15.35 -0.98 29.31
N GLU A 348 14.56 -1.88 29.87
CA GLU A 348 14.99 -3.19 30.38
C GLU A 348 13.96 -4.29 30.05
N LEU A 349 14.44 -5.53 29.94
CA LEU A 349 13.58 -6.70 29.82
C LEU A 349 12.77 -6.88 31.11
N ALA A 350 11.46 -7.04 30.96
CA ALA A 350 10.58 -7.39 32.07
C ALA A 350 10.82 -8.84 32.49
N GLU A 351 10.77 -9.11 33.79
CA GLU A 351 10.86 -10.47 34.32
C GLU A 351 9.58 -11.27 34.00
N PRO A 352 9.67 -12.56 33.65
CA PRO A 352 10.89 -13.38 33.58
C PRO A 352 11.72 -13.12 32.31
N VAL A 353 13.04 -12.95 32.45
CA VAL A 353 13.96 -12.75 31.31
C VAL A 353 14.01 -13.99 30.41
N VAL A 354 13.63 -13.83 29.15
CA VAL A 354 13.73 -14.87 28.11
C VAL A 354 15.15 -14.94 27.56
N ASP A 355 15.69 -16.14 27.38
CA ASP A 355 16.98 -16.33 26.69
C ASP A 355 16.90 -15.75 25.27
N HIS A 356 17.83 -14.85 24.94
CA HIS A 356 17.94 -14.22 23.62
C HIS A 356 17.95 -15.23 22.46
N SER A 357 18.46 -16.45 22.68
CA SER A 357 18.46 -17.51 21.65
C SER A 357 17.07 -18.07 21.33
N GLN A 358 16.09 -17.84 22.23
CA GLN A 358 14.72 -18.36 22.15
C GLN A 358 13.68 -17.27 21.84
N VAL A 359 14.09 -16.02 21.66
CA VAL A 359 13.16 -14.91 21.39
C VAL A 359 12.64 -14.99 19.97
N SER A 360 11.33 -15.24 19.85
CA SER A 360 10.58 -15.28 18.60
C SER A 360 9.89 -13.94 18.29
N ARG A 361 9.70 -13.06 19.28
CA ARG A 361 9.12 -11.72 19.12
C ARG A 361 9.55 -10.78 20.24
N TYR A 362 9.79 -9.51 19.91
CA TYR A 362 9.98 -8.45 20.89
C TYR A 362 8.70 -7.63 21.06
N MET A 363 8.36 -7.29 22.29
CA MET A 363 7.27 -6.38 22.61
C MET A 363 7.82 -5.17 23.36
N VAL A 364 7.40 -3.96 22.98
CA VAL A 364 7.86 -2.72 23.63
C VAL A 364 6.65 -1.95 24.16
N TYR A 365 6.66 -1.60 25.45
CA TYR A 365 5.58 -0.85 26.08
C TYR A 365 5.87 0.65 26.16
N LEU A 366 4.94 1.48 25.68
CA LEU A 366 4.94 2.94 25.80
C LEU A 366 3.70 3.41 26.58
N ASP A 367 3.93 4.08 27.71
CA ASP A 367 2.88 4.47 28.64
C ASP A 367 2.08 5.72 28.19
N GLY A 368 0.94 5.94 28.83
CA GLY A 368 0.05 7.08 28.67
C GLY A 368 0.61 8.39 29.19
N ILE A 369 -0.19 9.45 29.07
CA ILE A 369 0.23 10.84 29.37
C ILE A 369 0.54 11.10 30.84
N GLY A 370 0.32 10.12 31.72
CA GLY A 370 0.59 10.19 33.15
C GLY A 370 2.06 10.04 33.53
N ILE A 371 2.95 9.61 32.63
CA ILE A 371 4.37 9.35 32.94
C ILE A 371 5.22 10.64 33.06
N SER A 372 6.14 10.68 34.01
CA SER A 372 7.07 11.80 34.24
C SER A 372 8.50 11.38 34.53
N SER A 373 8.68 10.18 35.10
CA SER A 373 9.95 9.50 35.37
C SER A 373 9.92 8.09 34.78
N PHE A 374 10.99 7.30 34.96
CA PHE A 374 11.03 5.90 34.55
C PHE A 374 10.20 4.97 35.44
N GLU A 375 9.71 5.47 36.59
CA GLU A 375 8.82 4.75 37.49
C GLU A 375 7.36 4.87 37.02
N TYR A 376 6.68 3.72 36.90
CA TYR A 376 5.28 3.67 36.51
C TYR A 376 4.34 3.98 37.69
N LEU A 377 3.12 4.42 37.35
CA LEU A 377 2.04 4.52 38.33
C LEU A 377 1.63 3.12 38.82
N PRO A 378 1.11 2.97 40.05
CA PRO A 378 0.81 1.66 40.64
C PRO A 378 -0.10 0.76 39.79
N ASP A 379 -1.06 1.32 39.08
CA ASP A 379 -1.97 0.60 38.19
C ASP A 379 -1.28 0.08 36.92
N ILE A 380 -0.31 0.83 36.39
CA ILE A 380 0.50 0.41 35.25
C ILE A 380 1.53 -0.64 35.66
N GLU A 381 2.16 -0.47 36.83
CA GLU A 381 3.10 -1.47 37.37
C GLU A 381 2.37 -2.80 37.60
N GLU A 382 1.20 -2.78 38.24
CA GLU A 382 0.36 -3.98 38.45
C GLU A 382 -0.03 -4.64 37.11
N PHE A 383 -0.34 -3.85 36.08
CA PHE A 383 -0.62 -4.37 34.74
C PHE A 383 0.60 -5.07 34.11
N LEU A 384 1.77 -4.44 34.14
CA LEU A 384 2.98 -4.99 33.53
C LEU A 384 3.49 -6.23 34.28
N ASP A 385 3.42 -6.22 35.61
CA ASP A 385 3.81 -7.35 36.47
C ASP A 385 2.88 -8.55 36.30
N THR A 386 1.60 -8.30 36.00
CA THR A 386 0.64 -9.38 35.69
C THR A 386 0.80 -9.87 34.25
N LEU A 387 1.13 -8.98 33.31
CA LEU A 387 1.24 -9.32 31.88
C LEU A 387 2.49 -10.15 31.59
N ALA A 388 3.68 -9.70 32.04
CA ALA A 388 4.95 -10.29 31.64
C ALA A 388 5.05 -11.82 31.88
N PRO A 389 4.59 -12.37 33.03
CA PRO A 389 4.62 -13.82 33.26
C PRO A 389 3.62 -14.62 32.42
N THR A 390 2.61 -13.97 31.83
CA THR A 390 1.54 -14.64 31.05
C THR A 390 1.78 -14.64 29.54
N LEU A 391 2.83 -13.95 29.09
CA LEU A 391 3.15 -13.82 27.67
C LEU A 391 3.44 -15.19 27.04
N PRO A 392 3.15 -15.37 25.74
CA PRO A 392 3.50 -16.60 25.03
C PRO A 392 5.01 -16.88 25.07
N LYS A 393 5.39 -18.17 25.02
CA LYS A 393 6.80 -18.58 25.00
C LYS A 393 7.57 -17.91 23.86
N GLY A 394 8.72 -17.31 24.17
CA GLY A 394 9.58 -16.62 23.20
C GLY A 394 9.21 -15.16 22.95
N VAL A 395 8.23 -14.59 23.65
CA VAL A 395 7.93 -13.14 23.60
C VAL A 395 8.70 -12.42 24.69
N ALA A 396 9.57 -11.48 24.32
CA ALA A 396 10.36 -10.67 25.25
C ALA A 396 9.76 -9.26 25.38
N LEU A 397 9.34 -8.86 26.59
CA LEU A 397 8.78 -7.53 26.86
C LEU A 397 9.86 -6.55 27.34
N ILE A 398 9.95 -5.39 26.70
CA ILE A 398 10.78 -4.26 27.10
C ILE A 398 9.90 -3.17 27.70
N ARG A 399 10.23 -2.77 28.94
CA ARG A 399 9.59 -1.66 29.67
C ARG A 399 10.63 -0.60 30.05
N GLY A 400 10.19 0.53 30.62
CA GLY A 400 11.06 1.62 31.05
C GLY A 400 11.51 2.57 29.93
N ILE A 401 10.71 2.73 28.87
CA ILE A 401 10.98 3.69 27.79
C ILE A 401 10.17 4.96 27.99
N MET A 402 10.79 6.13 27.87
CA MET A 402 10.15 7.44 27.99
C MET A 402 9.54 7.90 26.66
N PRO A 403 8.20 7.88 26.46
CA PRO A 403 7.61 8.15 25.14
C PRO A 403 7.38 9.64 24.86
N TYR A 404 7.55 10.51 25.87
CA TYR A 404 7.29 11.95 25.79
C TYR A 404 8.57 12.82 25.80
N SER A 405 9.72 12.24 25.45
CA SER A 405 11.04 12.90 25.48
C SER A 405 11.93 12.35 24.37
N VAL A 406 12.29 13.18 23.38
CA VAL A 406 13.20 12.74 22.28
C VAL A 406 14.64 12.55 22.76
N MET A 407 14.96 13.13 23.92
CA MET A 407 16.26 13.05 24.57
C MET A 407 16.37 11.85 25.53
N ASN A 408 15.27 11.08 25.70
CA ASN A 408 15.14 10.03 26.72
C ASN A 408 15.43 10.52 28.16
N THR A 409 15.17 11.79 28.46
CA THR A 409 15.39 12.40 29.78
C THR A 409 14.07 12.59 30.52
N PRO A 410 13.98 12.23 31.81
CA PRO A 410 12.77 12.43 32.61
C PRO A 410 12.53 13.92 32.94
N LEU A 411 11.38 14.26 33.55
CA LEU A 411 10.98 15.64 33.83
C LEU A 411 11.60 16.21 35.12
N ASP A 412 12.06 15.34 36.02
CA ASP A 412 12.58 15.64 37.34
C ASP A 412 14.10 15.86 37.39
N GLU A 413 14.80 15.64 36.28
CA GLU A 413 16.26 15.77 36.13
C GLU A 413 16.62 16.79 35.03
N ASP A 414 17.68 17.57 35.25
CA ASP A 414 18.36 18.44 34.27
C ASP A 414 17.48 19.38 33.41
N ARG A 415 16.38 19.90 33.97
CA ARG A 415 15.46 20.84 33.29
C ARG A 415 15.18 22.11 34.11
N PRO A 416 14.94 23.28 33.46
CA PRO A 416 14.38 24.45 34.13
C PRO A 416 13.00 24.06 34.71
N LEU A 417 12.82 24.18 36.03
CA LEU A 417 11.65 23.74 36.82
C LEU A 417 11.65 22.27 37.31
N SER A 418 12.75 21.53 37.27
CA SER A 418 12.83 20.16 37.84
C SER A 418 12.33 20.05 39.29
N PHE A 419 12.50 21.09 40.11
CA PHE A 419 11.94 21.16 41.47
C PHE A 419 10.40 21.14 41.51
N LEU A 420 9.74 21.78 40.54
CA LEU A 420 8.28 21.84 40.43
C LEU A 420 7.73 20.47 40.01
N TRP A 421 8.41 19.80 39.07
CA TRP A 421 8.03 18.47 38.60
C TRP A 421 8.20 17.41 39.70
N ARG A 422 9.30 17.44 40.46
CA ARG A 422 9.47 16.57 41.65
C ARG A 422 8.36 16.76 42.69
N TYR A 423 7.89 17.99 42.87
CA TYR A 423 6.79 18.28 43.79
C TYR A 423 5.43 17.83 43.24
N ALA A 424 5.18 18.05 41.94
CA ALA A 424 3.98 17.58 41.25
C ALA A 424 3.88 16.04 41.27
N ASP A 425 5.00 15.34 41.09
CA ASP A 425 5.06 13.87 41.11
C ASP A 425 4.74 13.30 42.49
N LYS A 426 5.34 13.85 43.56
CA LYS A 426 5.01 13.44 44.95
C LYS A 426 3.52 13.56 45.25
N LEU A 427 2.87 14.64 44.78
CA LEU A 427 1.44 14.84 44.98
C LEU A 427 0.58 13.93 44.09
N ARG A 428 1.05 13.59 42.88
CA ARG A 428 0.39 12.67 41.96
C ARG A 428 0.39 11.24 42.49
N PHE A 429 1.52 10.74 42.99
CA PHE A 429 1.62 9.40 43.60
C PHE A 429 0.72 9.26 44.84
N ALA A 430 0.50 10.36 45.58
CA ALA A 430 -0.43 10.39 46.71
C ALA A 430 -1.91 10.52 46.27
N ASN A 431 -2.20 11.30 45.22
CA ASN A 431 -3.53 11.45 44.65
C ASN A 431 -3.46 11.73 43.13
N PRO A 432 -3.84 10.77 42.27
CA PRO A 432 -3.86 10.92 40.82
C PRO A 432 -4.76 12.07 40.32
N MET A 433 -5.73 12.51 41.13
CA MET A 433 -6.65 13.63 40.84
C MET A 433 -6.14 14.99 41.35
N SER A 434 -4.89 15.09 41.81
CA SER A 434 -4.32 16.36 42.29
C SER A 434 -4.20 17.39 41.16
N VAL A 435 -4.53 18.65 41.45
CA VAL A 435 -4.47 19.77 40.48
C VAL A 435 -3.06 19.98 39.94
N LEU A 436 -2.03 19.68 40.74
CA LEU A 436 -0.63 19.75 40.32
C LEU A 436 -0.20 18.54 39.46
N GLY A 437 -0.75 17.34 39.70
CA GLY A 437 -0.55 16.18 38.82
C GLY A 437 -1.15 16.37 37.41
N LEU A 438 -2.21 17.17 37.28
CA LEU A 438 -2.79 17.55 35.99
C LEU A 438 -1.79 18.32 35.09
N LEU A 439 -0.79 19.00 35.66
CA LEU A 439 0.21 19.74 34.89
C LEU A 439 1.09 18.82 34.03
N VAL A 440 1.44 17.63 34.54
CA VAL A 440 2.18 16.60 33.78
C VAL A 440 1.33 16.11 32.60
N ASN A 441 0.05 15.80 32.87
CA ASN A 441 -0.89 15.37 31.83
C ASN A 441 -1.08 16.43 30.74
N ILE A 442 -1.18 17.71 31.11
CA ILE A 442 -1.29 18.83 30.15
C ILE A 442 -0.02 18.91 29.30
N ARG A 443 1.17 18.84 29.91
CA ARG A 443 2.45 18.86 29.18
C ARG A 443 2.53 17.71 28.19
N ASN A 444 2.26 16.48 28.63
CA ASN A 444 2.33 15.30 27.77
C ASN A 444 1.25 15.31 26.70
N MET A 445 0.06 15.85 26.97
CA MET A 445 -0.97 16.07 25.95
C MET A 445 -0.51 17.05 24.85
N LEU A 446 0.24 18.11 25.21
CA LEU A 446 0.84 19.01 24.22
C LEU A 446 1.87 18.27 23.36
N ILE A 447 2.66 17.36 23.95
CA ILE A 447 3.60 16.50 23.21
C ILE A 447 2.89 15.49 22.29
N VAL A 448 1.75 14.93 22.71
CA VAL A 448 0.86 14.18 21.80
C VAL A 448 0.43 15.06 20.62
N GLY A 449 0.11 16.33 20.88
CA GLY A 449 -0.13 17.33 19.84
C GLY A 449 1.07 17.55 18.91
N VAL A 450 2.30 17.58 19.44
CA VAL A 450 3.54 17.68 18.66
C VAL A 450 3.69 16.47 17.74
N SER A 451 3.54 15.26 18.28
CA SER A 451 3.59 14.00 17.52
C SER A 451 2.54 13.94 16.40
N ALA A 452 1.34 14.45 16.64
CA ALA A 452 0.22 14.44 15.69
C ALA A 452 0.29 15.57 14.64
N ASP A 453 1.05 16.63 14.88
CA ASP A 453 1.19 17.77 13.97
C ASP A 453 2.00 17.36 12.73
N LYS A 454 1.54 17.76 11.53
CA LYS A 454 2.24 17.46 10.27
C LYS A 454 3.61 18.13 10.14
N ARG A 455 3.84 19.19 10.91
CA ARG A 455 5.06 20.00 10.89
C ARG A 455 6.10 19.43 11.85
N TYR A 456 5.72 19.21 13.10
CA TYR A 456 6.63 18.77 14.16
C TYR A 456 6.72 17.24 14.29
N GLY A 457 5.62 16.54 14.00
CA GLY A 457 5.48 15.10 14.20
C GLY A 457 6.57 14.27 13.54
N PRO A 458 6.92 14.46 12.24
CA PRO A 458 7.95 13.65 11.59
C PRO A 458 9.28 13.63 12.35
N LEU A 459 9.72 14.79 12.86
CA LEU A 459 10.96 14.92 13.64
C LEU A 459 10.82 14.23 15.01
N TYR A 460 9.72 14.52 15.72
CA TYR A 460 9.45 13.95 17.04
C TYR A 460 9.36 12.42 17.00
N ASN A 461 8.57 11.90 16.07
CA ASN A 461 8.23 10.48 15.97
C ASN A 461 9.45 9.64 15.58
N GLN A 462 10.37 10.19 14.79
CA GLN A 462 11.65 9.55 14.53
C GLN A 462 12.56 9.56 15.77
N GLY A 463 12.62 10.67 16.52
CA GLY A 463 13.36 10.71 17.79
C GLY A 463 12.90 9.60 18.74
N ILE A 464 11.58 9.43 18.89
CA ILE A 464 11.03 8.31 19.67
C ILE A 464 11.36 6.95 19.05
N ALA A 465 11.30 6.81 17.72
CA ALA A 465 11.72 5.57 17.06
C ALA A 465 13.20 5.23 17.34
N GLN A 466 14.08 6.23 17.45
CA GLN A 466 15.48 6.03 17.82
C GLN A 466 15.62 5.53 19.26
N VAL A 467 14.86 6.10 20.21
CA VAL A 467 14.85 5.63 21.60
C VAL A 467 14.39 4.17 21.67
N VAL A 468 13.32 3.81 20.96
CA VAL A 468 12.85 2.42 20.90
C VAL A 468 13.87 1.51 20.22
N PHE A 469 14.50 1.95 19.13
CA PHE A 469 15.55 1.20 18.44
C PHE A 469 16.71 0.89 19.38
N ASN A 470 17.22 1.90 20.10
CA ASN A 470 18.30 1.70 21.07
C ASN A 470 17.91 0.72 22.17
N GLY A 471 16.67 0.79 22.64
CA GLY A 471 16.17 -0.16 23.64
C GLY A 471 16.09 -1.59 23.13
N LEU A 472 15.66 -1.79 21.88
CA LEU A 472 15.67 -3.11 21.24
C LEU A 472 17.08 -3.67 21.11
N ILE A 473 18.03 -2.86 20.61
CA ILE A 473 19.42 -3.30 20.42
C ILE A 473 20.10 -3.61 21.75
N LYS A 474 19.93 -2.75 22.77
CA LYS A 474 20.44 -3.00 24.13
C LYS A 474 19.95 -4.34 24.68
N ASN A 475 18.70 -4.69 24.40
CA ASN A 475 18.06 -5.92 24.88
C ASN A 475 18.17 -7.10 23.89
N GLY A 476 19.20 -7.09 23.02
CA GLY A 476 19.63 -8.24 22.23
C GLY A 476 18.99 -8.39 20.84
N TYR A 477 18.21 -7.42 20.37
CA TYR A 477 17.65 -7.46 19.01
C TYR A 477 18.77 -7.39 17.96
N ARG A 478 18.74 -8.28 16.96
CA ARG A 478 19.71 -8.31 15.86
C ARG A 478 19.13 -7.66 14.60
N VAL A 479 19.71 -6.54 14.15
CA VAL A 479 19.26 -5.85 12.92
C VAL A 479 19.33 -6.79 11.72
N GLY A 480 18.27 -6.82 10.90
CA GLY A 480 18.17 -7.71 9.76
C GLY A 480 17.78 -9.16 10.09
N SER A 481 17.55 -9.53 11.36
CA SER A 481 17.07 -10.87 11.72
C SER A 481 15.67 -11.18 11.20
N GLY A 482 14.88 -10.13 10.93
CA GLY A 482 13.46 -10.26 10.58
C GLY A 482 12.56 -10.65 11.75
N THR A 483 13.08 -10.69 12.99
CA THR A 483 12.29 -10.99 14.20
C THR A 483 11.19 -9.92 14.38
N PRO A 484 9.90 -10.29 14.46
CA PRO A 484 8.81 -9.34 14.60
C PRO A 484 8.90 -8.49 15.88
N VAL A 485 8.43 -7.24 15.79
CA VAL A 485 8.32 -6.31 16.92
C VAL A 485 6.87 -5.87 17.09
N THR A 486 6.34 -5.94 18.32
CA THR A 486 5.02 -5.40 18.66
C THR A 486 5.17 -4.19 19.57
N LEU A 487 4.69 -3.02 19.15
CA LEU A 487 4.63 -1.84 20.01
C LEU A 487 3.28 -1.80 20.74
N MET A 488 3.30 -1.72 22.06
CA MET A 488 2.10 -1.60 22.89
C MET A 488 2.01 -0.21 23.49
N GLY A 489 0.88 0.48 23.27
CA GLY A 489 0.69 1.85 23.74
C GLY A 489 -0.61 2.06 24.50
N TYR A 490 -0.54 2.60 25.73
CA TYR A 490 -1.72 2.98 26.51
C TYR A 490 -2.06 4.46 26.32
N SER A 491 -3.34 4.79 26.06
CA SER A 491 -3.82 6.18 25.92
C SER A 491 -2.98 7.00 24.90
N GLY A 492 -2.32 8.08 25.31
CA GLY A 492 -1.38 8.86 24.48
C GLY A 492 -0.22 8.04 23.91
N GLY A 493 0.21 6.97 24.59
CA GLY A 493 1.23 6.04 24.12
C GLY A 493 0.82 5.32 22.84
N GLY A 494 -0.49 5.13 22.59
CA GLY A 494 -1.00 4.60 21.33
C GLY A 494 -0.67 5.48 20.12
N GLN A 495 -0.72 6.81 20.27
CA GLN A 495 -0.25 7.75 19.24
C GLN A 495 1.25 7.61 19.03
N MET A 496 2.04 7.49 20.11
CA MET A 496 3.50 7.38 20.03
C MET A 496 3.93 6.09 19.32
N CYS A 497 3.35 4.95 19.68
CA CYS A 497 3.60 3.66 19.02
C CYS A 497 3.26 3.73 17.52
N CYS A 498 2.05 4.18 17.18
CA CYS A 498 1.63 4.27 15.79
C CYS A 498 2.54 5.20 14.99
N ALA A 499 2.96 6.32 15.59
CA ALA A 499 3.71 7.35 14.90
C ALA A 499 5.20 7.01 14.71
N SER A 500 5.82 6.30 15.65
CA SER A 500 7.23 5.88 15.58
C SER A 500 7.42 4.61 14.73
N ALA A 501 6.44 3.70 14.71
CA ALA A 501 6.55 2.40 14.05
C ALA A 501 6.97 2.44 12.56
N PRO A 502 6.48 3.35 11.69
CA PRO A 502 6.94 3.42 10.31
C PRO A 502 8.44 3.73 10.16
N TYR A 503 9.01 4.52 11.07
CA TYR A 503 10.44 4.82 11.08
C TYR A 503 11.24 3.63 11.62
N LEU A 504 10.75 3.02 12.71
CA LEU A 504 11.37 1.84 13.31
C LEU A 504 11.42 0.66 12.33
N LYS A 505 10.33 0.42 11.57
CA LYS A 505 10.26 -0.63 10.55
C LYS A 505 11.32 -0.45 9.48
N ARG A 506 11.52 0.80 9.02
CA ARG A 506 12.56 1.13 8.05
C ARG A 506 13.96 0.85 8.60
N ALA A 507 14.20 1.16 9.87
CA ALA A 507 15.51 0.98 10.50
C ALA A 507 15.83 -0.51 10.78
N LEU A 508 14.84 -1.30 11.20
CA LEU A 508 15.04 -2.72 11.55
C LEU A 508 14.95 -3.65 10.35
N GLY A 509 14.20 -3.28 9.31
CA GLY A 509 13.88 -4.18 8.20
C GLY A 509 12.99 -5.36 8.61
N ALA A 510 12.18 -5.19 9.66
CA ALA A 510 11.40 -6.27 10.27
C ALA A 510 9.89 -5.97 10.38
N PRO A 511 9.02 -6.99 10.52
CA PRO A 511 7.59 -6.80 10.69
C PRO A 511 7.27 -6.06 11.99
N ILE A 512 6.40 -5.04 11.93
CA ILE A 512 5.95 -4.27 13.10
C ILE A 512 4.43 -4.20 13.19
N ASP A 513 3.90 -4.66 14.33
CA ASP A 513 2.50 -4.54 14.75
C ASP A 513 2.34 -3.53 15.89
N VAL A 514 1.14 -2.97 16.04
CA VAL A 514 0.82 -2.10 17.18
C VAL A 514 -0.42 -2.61 17.91
N ILE A 515 -0.33 -2.70 19.24
CA ILE A 515 -1.47 -2.90 20.16
C ILE A 515 -1.73 -1.58 20.88
N SER A 516 -2.89 -0.98 20.65
CA SER A 516 -3.32 0.27 21.27
C SER A 516 -4.39 -0.01 22.33
N LEU A 517 -4.15 0.41 23.57
CA LEU A 517 -5.07 0.28 24.70
C LEU A 517 -5.72 1.65 24.98
N GLY A 518 -7.00 1.83 24.62
CA GLY A 518 -7.71 3.11 24.79
C GLY A 518 -7.05 4.29 24.06
N GLY A 519 -6.29 4.04 23.00
CA GLY A 519 -5.40 5.04 22.41
C GLY A 519 -6.07 6.19 21.65
N VAL A 520 -5.44 7.35 21.65
CA VAL A 520 -5.93 8.55 20.93
C VAL A 520 -5.00 8.89 19.77
N MET A 521 -5.20 8.24 18.62
CA MET A 521 -4.32 8.39 17.45
C MET A 521 -4.88 9.35 16.39
N SER A 522 -3.97 10.09 15.76
CA SER A 522 -4.22 10.99 14.64
C SER A 522 -4.25 10.28 13.29
N ALA A 523 -4.90 10.89 12.31
CA ALA A 523 -4.91 10.39 10.93
C ALA A 523 -3.69 10.81 10.08
N ASN A 524 -2.73 11.52 10.68
CA ASN A 524 -1.54 12.01 9.98
C ASN A 524 -0.39 10.99 9.97
N ILE A 525 -0.55 9.89 10.71
CA ILE A 525 0.40 8.78 10.76
C ILE A 525 0.18 7.86 9.56
N ASN A 526 1.27 7.44 8.91
CA ASN A 526 1.20 6.49 7.80
C ASN A 526 1.05 5.04 8.30
N LEU A 527 -0.14 4.72 8.82
CA LEU A 527 -0.50 3.38 9.33
C LEU A 527 -0.40 2.26 8.28
N LEU A 528 -0.34 2.62 6.99
CA LEU A 528 -0.22 1.65 5.90
C LEU A 528 1.13 0.91 5.89
N GLN A 529 2.14 1.45 6.57
CA GLN A 529 3.44 0.81 6.69
C GLN A 529 3.47 -0.31 7.74
N LEU A 530 2.52 -0.31 8.68
CA LEU A 530 2.42 -1.34 9.73
C LEU A 530 1.91 -2.65 9.14
N GLU A 531 2.24 -3.78 9.79
CA GLU A 531 1.55 -5.03 9.46
C GLU A 531 0.11 -4.93 9.94
N HIS A 532 -0.09 -4.63 11.23
CA HIS A 532 -1.43 -4.40 11.76
C HIS A 532 -1.48 -3.44 12.95
N LEU A 533 -2.64 -2.78 13.12
CA LEU A 533 -3.01 -2.02 14.32
C LEU A 533 -4.21 -2.69 14.99
N TYR A 534 -4.00 -3.26 16.17
CA TYR A 534 -5.07 -3.72 17.06
C TYR A 534 -5.42 -2.61 18.03
N HIS A 535 -6.65 -2.09 17.94
CA HIS A 535 -7.12 -1.02 18.79
C HIS A 535 -8.19 -1.54 19.76
N LEU A 536 -7.80 -1.70 21.02
CA LEU A 536 -8.61 -2.21 22.12
C LEU A 536 -9.24 -1.02 22.85
N SER A 537 -10.55 -1.03 23.01
CA SER A 537 -11.28 0.07 23.64
C SER A 537 -12.52 -0.40 24.39
N GLY A 538 -12.82 0.24 25.52
CA GLY A 538 -14.06 0.05 26.26
C GLY A 538 -15.22 0.91 25.75
N GLU A 539 -16.45 0.44 25.87
CA GLU A 539 -17.64 1.16 25.44
C GLU A 539 -17.91 2.43 26.26
N LYS A 540 -17.39 2.51 27.49
CA LYS A 540 -17.48 3.70 28.37
C LYS A 540 -16.21 4.56 28.34
N ASP A 541 -15.22 4.22 27.51
CA ASP A 541 -14.02 5.04 27.33
C ASP A 541 -14.38 6.36 26.60
N VAL A 542 -14.37 7.48 27.34
CA VAL A 542 -14.63 8.81 26.79
C VAL A 542 -13.39 9.44 26.15
N VAL A 543 -12.20 8.97 26.51
CA VAL A 543 -10.92 9.51 26.04
C VAL A 543 -10.61 9.01 24.65
N GLU A 544 -10.75 7.70 24.38
CA GLU A 544 -10.62 7.12 23.04
C GLU A 544 -11.54 7.84 22.04
N LYS A 545 -12.79 8.08 22.45
CA LYS A 545 -13.84 8.73 21.64
C LYS A 545 -13.52 10.19 21.27
N LEU A 546 -12.52 10.82 21.91
CA LEU A 546 -12.04 12.13 21.49
C LEU A 546 -11.29 12.06 20.17
N GLY A 547 -10.56 10.97 19.90
CA GLY A 547 -9.72 10.82 18.69
C GLY A 547 -10.48 11.09 17.39
N PRO A 548 -11.60 10.39 17.10
CA PRO A 548 -12.42 10.68 15.93
C PRO A 548 -12.99 12.11 15.90
N LYS A 549 -13.19 12.79 17.03
CA LYS A 549 -13.75 14.16 17.08
C LYS A 549 -12.69 15.22 16.80
N ILE A 550 -11.54 15.10 17.46
CA ILE A 550 -10.50 16.12 17.40
C ILE A 550 -9.66 16.01 16.14
N PHE A 551 -9.58 14.83 15.49
CA PHE A 551 -8.80 14.61 14.25
C PHE A 551 -9.70 14.48 13.01
N PRO A 552 -9.94 15.57 12.24
CA PRO A 552 -10.80 15.54 11.06
C PRO A 552 -10.40 14.51 10.02
N GLY A 553 -9.10 14.18 9.90
CA GLY A 553 -8.65 13.14 8.98
C GLY A 553 -9.19 11.74 9.28
N ARG A 554 -9.76 11.48 10.47
CA ARG A 554 -10.47 10.22 10.78
C ARG A 554 -11.93 10.23 10.31
N TRP A 555 -12.45 11.37 9.86
CA TRP A 555 -13.83 11.49 9.38
C TRP A 555 -14.00 10.87 8.01
N ARG A 556 -15.22 10.37 7.72
CA ARG A 556 -15.56 9.75 6.43
C ARG A 556 -15.41 10.71 5.24
N LEU A 557 -15.47 12.02 5.47
CA LEU A 557 -15.29 13.07 4.47
C LEU A 557 -13.87 13.13 3.88
N PHE A 558 -12.87 12.52 4.54
CA PHE A 558 -11.48 12.51 4.08
C PHE A 558 -11.04 11.09 3.70
N PRO A 559 -11.59 10.48 2.63
CA PRO A 559 -11.35 9.08 2.28
C PRO A 559 -9.88 8.77 1.93
N LEU A 560 -9.09 9.81 1.60
CA LEU A 560 -7.68 9.72 1.23
C LEU A 560 -6.71 9.81 2.42
N SER A 561 -7.21 10.00 3.64
CA SER A 561 -6.34 10.00 4.83
C SER A 561 -5.71 8.63 5.05
N PHE A 562 -4.52 8.59 5.67
CA PHE A 562 -3.85 7.32 5.99
C PHE A 562 -4.72 6.43 6.87
N TRP A 563 -5.44 7.03 7.84
CA TRP A 563 -6.39 6.32 8.70
C TRP A 563 -7.49 5.62 7.90
N ASN A 564 -8.20 6.36 7.03
CA ASN A 564 -9.33 5.79 6.30
C ASN A 564 -8.89 4.76 5.25
N ARG A 565 -7.70 4.94 4.66
CA ARG A 565 -7.08 3.94 3.79
C ARG A 565 -6.70 2.68 4.56
N ALA A 566 -5.99 2.81 5.67
CA ALA A 566 -5.59 1.66 6.49
C ALA A 566 -6.80 0.89 7.02
N LYS A 567 -7.85 1.61 7.43
CA LYS A 567 -9.13 1.01 7.82
C LYS A 567 -9.78 0.23 6.66
N ARG A 568 -9.81 0.77 5.44
CA ARG A 568 -10.36 0.06 4.29
C ARG A 568 -9.57 -1.20 3.95
N ARG A 569 -8.24 -1.16 4.06
CA ARG A 569 -7.34 -2.31 3.81
C ARG A 569 -7.32 -3.37 4.91
N GLY A 570 -8.17 -3.25 5.93
CA GLY A 570 -8.18 -4.21 7.04
C GLY A 570 -6.93 -4.15 7.91
N LYS A 571 -6.09 -3.11 7.82
CA LYS A 571 -4.88 -2.93 8.65
C LYS A 571 -5.17 -2.44 10.07
N ILE A 572 -6.46 -2.27 10.41
CA ILE A 572 -6.91 -1.80 11.73
C ILE A 572 -8.04 -2.70 12.20
N SER A 573 -7.83 -3.42 13.30
CA SER A 573 -8.88 -4.15 14.01
C SER A 573 -9.33 -3.36 15.23
N PHE A 574 -10.65 -3.21 15.38
CA PHE A 574 -11.27 -2.63 16.57
C PHE A 574 -11.74 -3.76 17.46
N VAL A 575 -11.18 -3.87 18.67
CA VAL A 575 -11.48 -4.93 19.63
C VAL A 575 -12.21 -4.31 20.82
N SER A 576 -13.46 -4.73 21.05
CA SER A 576 -14.25 -4.25 22.19
C SER A 576 -13.84 -4.97 23.47
N LEU A 577 -13.61 -4.20 24.53
CA LEU A 577 -13.43 -4.71 25.90
C LEU A 577 -14.72 -4.61 26.74
N GLY A 578 -15.88 -4.39 26.09
CA GLY A 578 -17.17 -4.31 26.78
C GLY A 578 -17.35 -3.03 27.62
N PRO A 579 -18.14 -3.06 28.71
CA PRO A 579 -18.66 -1.86 29.39
C PRO A 579 -17.66 -1.22 30.38
N VAL A 580 -16.40 -1.09 29.98
CA VAL A 580 -15.28 -0.54 30.77
C VAL A 580 -14.91 0.88 30.34
N GLY A 581 -14.36 1.67 31.27
CA GLY A 581 -13.90 3.06 31.08
C GLY A 581 -12.42 3.16 30.66
N HIS A 582 -11.85 4.37 30.70
CA HIS A 582 -10.46 4.60 30.27
C HIS A 582 -9.41 4.21 31.33
N GLN A 583 -9.50 4.81 32.52
CA GLN A 583 -8.51 4.71 33.61
C GLN A 583 -9.15 4.17 34.89
N VAL A 584 -8.33 3.68 35.83
CA VAL A 584 -8.81 3.22 37.14
C VAL A 584 -9.34 4.38 38.01
N PRO A 585 -10.40 4.17 38.82
CA PRO A 585 -11.25 2.99 38.91
C PRO A 585 -12.26 2.92 37.74
N GLY A 586 -12.64 1.70 37.38
CA GLY A 586 -13.60 1.37 36.32
C GLY A 586 -13.02 1.28 34.90
N GLY A 587 -11.69 1.36 34.75
CA GLY A 587 -10.98 1.42 33.46
C GLY A 587 -10.54 0.08 32.89
N ILE A 588 -10.01 0.08 31.67
CA ILE A 588 -9.55 -1.13 30.97
C ILE A 588 -8.49 -1.93 31.75
N LEU A 589 -7.67 -1.26 32.56
CA LEU A 589 -6.62 -1.88 33.40
C LEU A 589 -7.07 -2.14 34.85
N ASP A 590 -8.37 -2.02 35.19
CA ASP A 590 -8.82 -2.15 36.57
C ASP A 590 -8.86 -3.62 37.05
N PRO A 591 -8.06 -4.02 38.05
CA PRO A 591 -8.09 -5.37 38.62
C PRO A 591 -9.34 -5.64 39.48
N LYS A 592 -10.01 -4.60 39.97
CA LYS A 592 -11.16 -4.67 40.89
C LYS A 592 -12.50 -4.64 40.16
N LEU A 593 -12.52 -4.20 38.89
CA LEU A 593 -13.74 -4.22 38.08
C LEU A 593 -14.00 -5.63 37.55
N VAL A 594 -15.00 -6.30 38.10
CA VAL A 594 -15.46 -7.62 37.64
C VAL A 594 -16.52 -7.46 36.54
N LEU A 595 -16.33 -8.18 35.44
CA LEU A 595 -17.20 -8.18 34.27
C LEU A 595 -18.30 -9.24 34.37
N PRO A 596 -19.34 -9.21 33.53
CA PRO A 596 -20.43 -10.18 33.56
C PRO A 596 -20.00 -11.65 33.39
N ASP A 597 -18.83 -11.90 32.80
CA ASP A 597 -18.25 -13.23 32.60
C ASP A 597 -17.39 -13.71 33.79
N GLY A 598 -17.32 -12.92 34.87
CA GLY A 598 -16.57 -13.24 36.09
C GLY A 598 -15.08 -12.88 36.06
N ARG A 599 -14.54 -12.44 34.93
CA ARG A 599 -13.15 -11.95 34.85
C ARG A 599 -13.03 -10.50 35.32
N SER A 600 -11.84 -10.11 35.78
CA SER A 600 -11.55 -8.69 35.96
C SER A 600 -11.31 -7.99 34.61
N SER A 601 -11.50 -6.67 34.55
CA SER A 601 -11.17 -5.88 33.36
C SER A 601 -9.69 -6.02 32.96
N LEU A 602 -8.80 -6.00 33.95
CA LEU A 602 -7.37 -6.28 33.75
C LEU A 602 -7.15 -7.67 33.12
N GLY A 603 -7.77 -8.70 33.68
CA GLY A 603 -7.67 -10.08 33.19
C GLY A 603 -8.16 -10.22 31.76
N GLN A 604 -9.31 -9.64 31.42
CA GLN A 604 -9.83 -9.63 30.05
C GLN A 604 -8.85 -8.93 29.08
N THR A 605 -8.26 -7.81 29.49
CA THR A 605 -7.29 -7.07 28.66
C THR A 605 -6.04 -7.91 28.38
N ILE A 606 -5.48 -8.57 29.40
CA ILE A 606 -4.32 -9.46 29.27
C ILE A 606 -4.64 -10.67 28.38
N ASP A 607 -5.78 -11.32 28.59
CA ASP A 607 -6.22 -12.46 27.75
C ASP A 607 -6.31 -12.04 26.28
N THR A 608 -6.87 -10.85 26.03
CA THR A 608 -7.03 -10.29 24.68
C THR A 608 -5.67 -10.01 24.04
N ILE A 609 -4.72 -9.43 24.78
CA ILE A 609 -3.34 -9.20 24.32
C ILE A 609 -2.69 -10.54 23.94
N ASN A 610 -2.78 -11.53 24.82
CA ASN A 610 -2.18 -12.84 24.58
C ASN A 610 -2.82 -13.56 23.38
N ALA A 611 -4.13 -13.44 23.19
CA ALA A 611 -4.83 -13.94 22.00
C ALA A 611 -4.35 -13.24 20.71
N ILE A 612 -4.05 -11.93 20.75
CA ILE A 612 -3.45 -11.21 19.61
C ILE A 612 -2.06 -11.74 19.30
N LEU A 613 -1.21 -11.89 20.33
CA LEU A 613 0.16 -12.36 20.16
C LEU A 613 0.23 -13.81 19.67
N ARG A 614 -0.76 -14.65 20.00
CA ARG A 614 -0.95 -16.01 19.45
C ARG A 614 -1.62 -16.02 18.08
N GLY A 615 -2.20 -14.90 17.64
CA GLY A 615 -2.91 -14.78 16.36
C GLY A 615 -4.35 -15.30 16.37
N GLU A 616 -4.93 -15.57 17.55
CA GLU A 616 -6.24 -16.17 17.77
C GLU A 616 -7.40 -15.18 17.49
N ILE A 617 -7.23 -13.89 17.79
CA ILE A 617 -8.28 -12.86 17.56
C ILE A 617 -8.65 -12.76 16.07
N LEU A 618 -7.69 -13.05 15.21
CA LEU A 618 -7.82 -12.97 13.77
C LEU A 618 -8.35 -14.27 13.14
N GLU A 619 -8.52 -15.35 13.91
CA GLU A 619 -9.00 -16.65 13.42
C GLU A 619 -10.52 -16.79 13.40
N THR A 620 -11.27 -15.70 13.62
CA THR A 620 -12.73 -15.74 13.37
C THR A 620 -12.97 -15.92 11.88
N GLY A 621 -13.21 -17.18 11.49
CA GLY A 621 -13.58 -17.57 10.14
C GLY A 621 -14.68 -16.64 9.63
N LEU A 622 -14.49 -16.11 8.42
CA LEU A 622 -15.53 -15.40 7.70
C LEU A 622 -16.60 -16.43 7.34
N GLU A 623 -17.53 -16.72 8.26
CA GLU A 623 -18.69 -17.56 7.97
C GLU A 623 -19.46 -16.92 6.81
N ARG A 624 -19.58 -17.64 5.70
CA ARG A 624 -20.34 -17.18 4.53
C ARG A 624 -21.82 -17.25 4.87
N GLY A 625 -22.45 -16.09 5.07
CA GLY A 625 -23.87 -15.98 5.44
C GLY A 625 -24.85 -15.98 4.26
N GLY A 626 -24.50 -16.63 3.13
CA GLY A 626 -25.23 -16.51 1.86
C GLY A 626 -25.82 -17.81 1.32
N LYS A 627 -26.66 -17.72 0.28
CA LYS A 627 -27.11 -18.87 -0.53
C LYS A 627 -25.93 -19.45 -1.32
N ALA A 628 -25.95 -20.76 -1.57
CA ALA A 628 -24.93 -21.44 -2.39
C ALA A 628 -24.76 -20.74 -3.74
N ASN A 629 -23.52 -20.41 -4.09
CA ASN A 629 -23.15 -19.82 -5.38
C ASN A 629 -22.82 -20.92 -6.41
N ASN A 630 -22.35 -20.53 -7.60
CA ASN A 630 -21.98 -21.47 -8.66
C ASN A 630 -20.86 -22.43 -8.21
N TYR A 631 -19.82 -21.93 -7.55
CA TYR A 631 -18.73 -22.76 -7.01
C TYR A 631 -19.27 -23.84 -6.05
N ASP A 632 -20.12 -23.48 -5.10
CA ASP A 632 -20.68 -24.41 -4.11
C ASP A 632 -21.51 -25.52 -4.79
N ILE A 633 -22.31 -25.13 -5.80
CA ILE A 633 -23.11 -26.06 -6.62
C ILE A 633 -22.20 -27.01 -7.42
N PHE A 634 -21.16 -26.47 -8.06
CA PHE A 634 -20.23 -27.26 -8.87
C PHE A 634 -19.44 -28.24 -8.00
N ARG A 635 -18.99 -27.82 -6.82
CA ARG A 635 -18.26 -28.64 -5.84
C ARG A 635 -19.09 -29.83 -5.34
N ALA A 636 -20.40 -29.66 -5.22
CA ALA A 636 -21.30 -30.73 -4.80
C ALA A 636 -21.47 -31.84 -5.87
N ASN A 637 -21.13 -31.57 -7.14
CA ASN A 637 -21.25 -32.53 -8.22
C ASN A 637 -20.08 -33.55 -8.19
N PRO A 638 -20.34 -34.87 -8.19
CA PRO A 638 -19.30 -35.90 -8.25
C PRO A 638 -18.30 -35.74 -9.41
N LEU A 639 -18.71 -35.13 -10.53
CA LEU A 639 -17.85 -34.82 -11.69
C LEU A 639 -16.63 -33.94 -11.34
N VAL A 640 -16.76 -33.12 -10.29
CA VAL A 640 -15.74 -32.16 -9.85
C VAL A 640 -14.96 -32.67 -8.65
N GLN A 641 -15.51 -33.61 -7.88
CA GLN A 641 -14.89 -34.13 -6.67
C GLN A 641 -13.70 -35.02 -7.00
N TYR A 642 -12.50 -34.61 -6.57
CA TYR A 642 -11.27 -35.35 -6.85
C TYR A 642 -11.30 -36.77 -6.27
N GLN A 643 -12.02 -37.00 -5.16
CA GLN A 643 -12.16 -38.31 -4.53
C GLN A 643 -12.86 -39.34 -5.43
N SER A 644 -13.60 -38.89 -6.45
CA SER A 644 -14.22 -39.76 -7.44
C SER A 644 -13.21 -40.43 -8.38
N TYR A 645 -11.94 -39.99 -8.35
CA TYR A 645 -10.88 -40.39 -9.27
C TYR A 645 -9.63 -40.90 -8.54
N PRO A 646 -9.62 -42.17 -8.10
CA PRO A 646 -8.52 -42.72 -7.30
C PRO A 646 -7.16 -42.65 -8.02
N PRO A 647 -6.06 -42.24 -7.35
CA PRO A 647 -4.76 -42.04 -7.98
C PRO A 647 -4.12 -43.33 -8.53
N ASP A 648 -4.47 -44.49 -7.97
CA ASP A 648 -4.01 -45.83 -8.35
C ASP A 648 -4.63 -46.34 -9.65
N GLN A 649 -5.78 -45.79 -10.08
CA GLN A 649 -6.43 -46.18 -11.32
C GLN A 649 -5.77 -45.52 -12.54
N CYS A 650 -5.40 -46.34 -13.52
CA CYS A 650 -4.80 -45.90 -14.79
C CYS A 650 -5.63 -46.47 -15.97
N PRO A 651 -5.96 -45.64 -16.98
CA PRO A 651 -6.63 -46.13 -18.18
C PRO A 651 -5.65 -46.92 -19.07
N ASN A 652 -6.16 -47.57 -20.12
CA ASN A 652 -5.32 -48.27 -21.09
C ASN A 652 -4.35 -47.30 -21.79
N PRO A 653 -3.01 -47.46 -21.63
CA PRO A 653 -2.03 -46.53 -22.19
C PRO A 653 -1.95 -46.55 -23.72
N ALA A 654 -2.55 -47.55 -24.38
CA ALA A 654 -2.69 -47.58 -25.83
C ALA A 654 -3.79 -46.64 -26.36
N LEU A 655 -4.74 -46.25 -25.50
CA LEU A 655 -5.92 -45.44 -25.86
C LEU A 655 -5.88 -44.03 -25.24
N TYR A 656 -5.16 -43.89 -24.13
CA TYR A 656 -5.08 -42.67 -23.34
C TYR A 656 -3.62 -42.33 -22.99
N VAL A 657 -3.32 -41.05 -22.95
CA VAL A 657 -2.00 -40.54 -22.57
C VAL A 657 -2.13 -39.51 -21.44
N PRO A 658 -1.16 -39.40 -20.52
CA PRO A 658 -1.20 -38.40 -19.45
C PRO A 658 -1.14 -36.98 -20.04
N ILE A 659 -1.77 -36.02 -19.35
CA ILE A 659 -1.73 -34.60 -19.76
C ILE A 659 -0.31 -34.03 -19.58
N ALA A 660 0.39 -34.45 -18.52
CA ALA A 660 1.76 -34.09 -18.20
C ALA A 660 2.39 -35.12 -17.25
N ASP A 661 3.71 -35.07 -17.10
CA ASP A 661 4.45 -36.03 -16.27
C ASP A 661 4.10 -35.91 -14.78
N TRP A 662 3.98 -34.70 -14.24
CA TRP A 662 3.69 -34.46 -12.82
C TRP A 662 2.34 -33.76 -12.66
N ILE A 663 1.34 -34.52 -12.19
CA ILE A 663 -0.01 -34.02 -11.91
C ILE A 663 -0.36 -34.34 -10.47
N GLY A 664 -0.99 -33.42 -9.77
CA GLY A 664 -1.32 -33.60 -8.36
C GLY A 664 -2.14 -32.49 -7.78
N ARG A 665 -2.56 -32.68 -6.54
CA ARG A 665 -3.43 -31.74 -5.81
C ARG A 665 -2.59 -30.89 -4.86
N LEU A 666 -2.81 -29.57 -4.90
CA LEU A 666 -2.21 -28.66 -3.92
C LEU A 666 -2.97 -28.73 -2.61
N ILE A 667 -2.23 -28.73 -1.50
CA ILE A 667 -2.76 -28.73 -0.14
C ILE A 667 -2.08 -27.59 0.62
N LEU A 668 -2.87 -26.62 1.10
CA LEU A 668 -2.36 -25.55 1.94
C LEU A 668 -2.06 -26.12 3.34
N PRO A 669 -0.82 -26.01 3.86
CA PRO A 669 -0.49 -26.50 5.21
C PRO A 669 -1.32 -25.77 6.27
N ALA A 670 -1.55 -26.40 7.42
CA ALA A 670 -2.11 -25.69 8.56
C ALA A 670 -1.16 -24.56 8.98
N LYS A 671 -1.68 -23.47 9.56
CA LYS A 671 -0.88 -22.28 9.92
C LYS A 671 0.31 -22.62 10.82
N ALA A 672 0.16 -23.58 11.72
CA ALA A 672 1.23 -24.06 12.63
C ALA A 672 2.28 -24.95 11.94
N GLU A 673 1.99 -25.47 10.75
CA GLU A 673 2.84 -26.40 9.98
C GLU A 673 3.49 -25.72 8.77
N ARG A 674 3.40 -24.39 8.64
CA ARG A 674 3.97 -23.64 7.52
C ARG A 674 5.50 -23.80 7.45
N PHE A 675 6.00 -24.06 6.25
CA PHE A 675 7.44 -24.25 5.99
C PHE A 675 7.97 -23.43 4.80
N GLY A 676 7.19 -22.48 4.27
CA GLY A 676 7.55 -21.72 3.06
C GLY A 676 7.38 -22.56 1.79
N GLY A 677 6.13 -22.89 1.49
CA GLY A 677 5.69 -23.77 0.40
C GLY A 677 4.31 -24.39 0.69
N VAL A 678 3.93 -25.39 -0.11
CA VAL A 678 2.66 -26.12 0.03
C VAL A 678 2.88 -27.62 -0.05
N PHE A 679 1.91 -28.41 0.40
CA PHE A 679 1.93 -29.85 0.18
C PHE A 679 1.39 -30.19 -1.21
N TYR A 680 1.88 -31.27 -1.80
CA TYR A 680 1.49 -31.76 -3.12
C TYR A 680 1.20 -33.26 -3.06
N GLU A 681 -0.06 -33.63 -3.27
CA GLU A 681 -0.46 -35.03 -3.40
C GLU A 681 -0.30 -35.47 -4.85
N ILE A 682 0.65 -36.36 -5.10
CA ILE A 682 1.01 -36.79 -6.46
C ILE A 682 -0.05 -37.75 -6.99
N HIS A 683 -0.71 -37.38 -8.09
CA HIS A 683 -1.73 -38.20 -8.76
C HIS A 683 -1.20 -38.88 -10.03
N HIS A 684 -0.14 -38.34 -10.63
CA HIS A 684 0.62 -38.93 -11.72
C HIS A 684 2.09 -38.47 -11.61
N ALA A 685 3.01 -39.39 -11.90
CA ALA A 685 4.45 -39.16 -11.94
C ALA A 685 5.07 -40.03 -13.07
N PRO A 686 6.21 -39.63 -13.66
CA PRO A 686 6.91 -40.44 -14.64
C PRO A 686 7.36 -41.80 -14.06
N ASP A 687 7.66 -42.76 -14.96
CA ASP A 687 7.86 -44.17 -14.60
C ASP A 687 8.94 -44.41 -13.53
N ASP A 688 10.01 -43.61 -13.56
CA ASP A 688 11.11 -43.63 -12.59
C ASP A 688 10.71 -43.16 -11.18
N HIS A 689 9.62 -42.40 -11.07
CA HIS A 689 9.07 -41.85 -9.83
C HIS A 689 7.68 -42.40 -9.46
N ARG A 690 7.20 -43.43 -10.17
CA ARG A 690 5.84 -43.99 -10.01
C ARG A 690 5.48 -44.41 -8.58
N LYS A 691 6.48 -44.77 -7.75
CA LYS A 691 6.28 -45.12 -6.33
C LYS A 691 5.79 -43.94 -5.46
N LEU A 692 5.89 -42.71 -5.96
CA LEU A 692 5.42 -41.51 -5.29
C LEU A 692 3.94 -41.22 -5.53
N VAL A 693 3.29 -41.88 -6.49
CA VAL A 693 1.85 -41.72 -6.75
C VAL A 693 1.05 -42.10 -5.49
N GLY A 694 0.12 -41.22 -5.10
CA GLY A 694 -0.68 -41.30 -3.87
C GLY A 694 0.04 -40.78 -2.62
N ARG A 695 1.31 -40.32 -2.71
CA ARG A 695 2.04 -39.72 -1.59
C ARG A 695 1.85 -38.20 -1.58
N VAL A 696 1.81 -37.65 -0.36
CA VAL A 696 1.89 -36.20 -0.11
C VAL A 696 3.35 -35.83 0.13
N VAL A 697 3.86 -34.89 -0.66
CA VAL A 697 5.25 -34.41 -0.59
C VAL A 697 5.28 -32.89 -0.41
N LYS A 698 6.43 -32.33 0.00
CA LYS A 698 6.61 -30.87 0.06
C LYS A 698 6.83 -30.32 -1.35
N LEU A 699 6.20 -29.18 -1.69
CA LEU A 699 6.41 -28.43 -2.93
C LEU A 699 6.89 -27.03 -2.58
N ARG A 700 8.06 -26.64 -3.10
CA ARG A 700 8.72 -25.37 -2.77
C ARG A 700 9.30 -24.70 -4.01
N TRP A 701 9.53 -23.40 -3.90
CA TRP A 701 10.29 -22.65 -4.89
C TRP A 701 11.77 -23.06 -4.86
N SER A 702 12.36 -23.22 -6.04
CA SER A 702 13.80 -23.45 -6.20
C SER A 702 14.61 -22.20 -5.83
N ASP A 703 15.88 -22.38 -5.48
CA ASP A 703 16.82 -21.29 -5.15
C ASP A 703 17.31 -20.50 -6.39
N HIS A 704 16.70 -20.72 -7.56
CA HIS A 704 17.05 -20.01 -8.78
C HIS A 704 16.85 -18.48 -8.59
N PRO A 705 17.83 -17.62 -8.90
CA PRO A 705 17.76 -16.19 -8.58
C PRO A 705 16.52 -15.48 -9.13
N LEU A 706 16.08 -15.83 -10.35
CA LEU A 706 14.88 -15.25 -10.95
C LEU A 706 13.59 -15.67 -10.22
N ALA A 707 13.51 -16.93 -9.77
CA ALA A 707 12.36 -17.44 -9.03
C ALA A 707 12.27 -16.76 -7.65
N GLN A 708 13.40 -16.65 -6.95
CA GLN A 708 13.47 -15.96 -5.66
C GLN A 708 13.11 -14.47 -5.77
N LYS A 709 13.60 -13.77 -6.80
CA LYS A 709 13.21 -12.38 -7.07
C LYS A 709 11.71 -12.23 -7.31
N LEU A 710 11.11 -13.14 -8.09
CA LEU A 710 9.66 -13.12 -8.35
C LEU A 710 8.90 -13.36 -7.05
N VAL A 711 9.21 -14.43 -6.31
CA VAL A 711 8.57 -14.78 -5.04
C VAL A 711 8.63 -13.61 -4.08
N GLN A 712 9.83 -13.06 -3.83
CA GLN A 712 10.02 -11.94 -2.92
C GLN A 712 9.21 -10.70 -3.34
N ALA A 713 9.06 -10.45 -4.64
CA ALA A 713 8.36 -9.27 -5.14
C ALA A 713 6.83 -9.33 -4.94
N VAL A 714 6.25 -10.53 -4.78
CA VAL A 714 4.80 -10.72 -4.66
C VAL A 714 4.37 -11.41 -3.37
N THR A 715 5.30 -11.75 -2.48
CA THR A 715 4.99 -12.18 -1.12
C THR A 715 4.43 -11.00 -0.33
N HIS A 716 3.20 -11.15 0.18
CA HIS A 716 2.51 -10.11 0.94
C HIS A 716 1.82 -10.69 2.17
N ASP A 717 1.65 -9.87 3.19
CA ASP A 717 0.72 -10.17 4.28
C ASP A 717 -0.72 -10.01 3.77
N VAL A 718 -1.60 -10.93 4.14
CA VAL A 718 -2.99 -10.94 3.68
C VAL A 718 -3.90 -10.58 4.83
N HIS A 719 -4.62 -9.47 4.68
CA HIS A 719 -5.60 -8.94 5.62
C HIS A 719 -6.82 -8.50 4.82
N PHE A 720 -7.98 -9.06 5.12
CA PHE A 720 -9.17 -8.75 4.34
C PHE A 720 -9.58 -7.28 4.54
N SER A 721 -9.72 -6.58 3.42
CA SER A 721 -10.37 -5.27 3.38
C SER A 721 -11.85 -5.38 3.75
N ALA A 722 -12.47 -4.28 4.16
CA ALA A 722 -13.91 -4.25 4.42
C ALA A 722 -14.73 -4.71 3.19
N ASP A 723 -14.26 -4.41 1.98
CA ASP A 723 -14.89 -4.84 0.73
C ASP A 723 -14.70 -6.36 0.50
N ALA A 724 -13.51 -6.90 0.79
CA ALA A 724 -13.24 -8.35 0.73
C ALA A 724 -14.07 -9.13 1.77
N GLU A 725 -14.17 -8.64 3.00
CA GLU A 725 -15.03 -9.24 4.02
C GLU A 725 -16.50 -9.20 3.60
N TYR A 726 -16.98 -8.05 3.11
CA TYR A 726 -18.36 -7.91 2.65
C TYR A 726 -18.65 -8.83 1.46
N ALA A 727 -17.79 -8.84 0.45
CA ALA A 727 -17.94 -9.70 -0.73
C ALA A 727 -17.92 -11.19 -0.37
N SER A 728 -17.06 -11.59 0.58
CA SER A 728 -16.99 -12.97 1.08
C SER A 728 -18.24 -13.39 1.85
N ARG A 729 -18.73 -12.52 2.74
CA ARG A 729 -19.87 -12.83 3.61
C ARG A 729 -21.23 -12.71 2.92
N PHE A 730 -21.40 -11.68 2.10
CA PHE A 730 -22.69 -11.27 1.56
C PHE A 730 -22.74 -11.27 0.02
N GLY A 731 -21.61 -11.08 -0.65
CA GLY A 731 -21.53 -11.04 -2.11
C GLY A 731 -21.49 -12.41 -2.79
N GLY A 732 -21.28 -13.48 -2.03
CA GLY A 732 -21.13 -14.85 -2.57
C GLY A 732 -19.87 -15.03 -3.43
N VAL A 733 -18.91 -14.11 -3.35
CA VAL A 733 -17.65 -14.18 -4.10
C VAL A 733 -16.70 -15.16 -3.41
N ILE A 734 -15.98 -15.97 -4.19
CA ILE A 734 -14.95 -16.87 -3.66
C ILE A 734 -13.65 -16.07 -3.46
N ASN A 735 -13.38 -15.69 -2.22
CA ASN A 735 -12.13 -15.07 -1.78
C ASN A 735 -11.24 -16.08 -1.02
N PRO A 736 -9.91 -15.85 -0.90
CA PRO A 736 -8.95 -16.71 -0.21
C PRO A 736 -9.08 -16.65 1.31
N VAL A 737 -10.25 -16.99 1.85
CA VAL A 737 -10.59 -16.81 3.28
C VAL A 737 -9.65 -17.57 4.22
N ARG A 738 -9.05 -18.67 3.75
CA ARG A 738 -8.07 -19.48 4.49
C ARG A 738 -6.75 -18.75 4.73
N LEU A 739 -6.46 -17.74 3.92
CA LEU A 739 -5.26 -16.91 3.98
C LEU A 739 -5.50 -15.59 4.71
N ASN A 740 -6.74 -15.32 5.15
CA ASN A 740 -6.99 -14.10 5.92
C ASN A 740 -6.13 -14.11 7.18
N HIS A 741 -5.43 -13.00 7.42
CA HIS A 741 -4.49 -12.81 8.53
C HIS A 741 -3.24 -13.68 8.51
N TRP A 742 -2.88 -14.23 7.33
CA TRP A 742 -1.58 -14.85 7.15
C TRP A 742 -0.54 -13.80 6.78
N LEU A 743 0.59 -13.83 7.48
CA LEU A 743 1.75 -13.01 7.15
C LEU A 743 2.62 -13.70 6.10
N ARG A 744 3.24 -12.90 5.23
CA ARG A 744 4.18 -13.32 4.18
C ARG A 744 3.67 -14.51 3.36
N VAL A 745 2.45 -14.40 2.84
CA VAL A 745 1.87 -15.40 1.94
C VAL A 745 2.64 -15.37 0.63
N ASP A 746 3.27 -16.48 0.28
CA ASP A 746 3.99 -16.63 -0.99
C ASP A 746 3.06 -17.01 -2.16
N PRO A 747 3.53 -16.98 -3.43
CA PRO A 747 2.70 -17.31 -4.58
C PRO A 747 2.13 -18.73 -4.63
N LEU A 748 2.81 -19.73 -4.04
CA LEU A 748 2.29 -21.11 -3.94
C LEU A 748 1.20 -21.18 -2.87
N GLU A 749 1.44 -20.58 -1.70
CA GLU A 749 0.44 -20.49 -0.63
C GLU A 749 -0.81 -19.74 -1.12
N SER A 750 -0.62 -18.64 -1.87
CA SER A 750 -1.73 -17.89 -2.49
C SER A 750 -2.57 -18.74 -3.45
N LEU A 751 -1.93 -19.66 -4.18
CA LEU A 751 -2.60 -20.53 -5.14
C LEU A 751 -3.36 -21.66 -4.44
N ALA A 752 -2.74 -22.34 -3.48
CA ALA A 752 -3.38 -23.40 -2.70
C ALA A 752 -4.51 -22.87 -1.80
N GLY A 753 -4.35 -21.67 -1.23
CA GLY A 753 -5.34 -21.04 -0.36
C GLY A 753 -6.40 -20.20 -1.09
N SER A 754 -6.41 -20.19 -2.43
CA SER A 754 -7.39 -19.43 -3.22
C SER A 754 -8.82 -19.93 -3.08
N LEU A 755 -8.98 -21.24 -2.87
CA LEU A 755 -10.29 -21.89 -2.69
C LEU A 755 -10.51 -22.22 -1.22
N PRO A 756 -11.78 -22.31 -0.78
CA PRO A 756 -12.11 -22.69 0.59
C PRO A 756 -11.74 -24.13 0.96
N GLU A 757 -11.42 -25.01 -0.01
CA GLU A 757 -10.96 -26.39 0.22
C GLU A 757 -9.70 -26.67 -0.60
N ASP A 758 -8.98 -27.74 -0.28
CA ASP A 758 -7.83 -28.23 -1.05
C ASP A 758 -8.27 -29.11 -2.24
N ASP A 759 -8.99 -28.57 -3.22
CA ASP A 759 -9.50 -29.28 -4.39
C ASP A 759 -8.81 -28.88 -5.72
N LEU A 760 -7.71 -28.12 -5.64
CA LEU A 760 -6.99 -27.63 -6.81
C LEU A 760 -6.02 -28.68 -7.38
N VAL A 761 -6.31 -29.18 -8.59
CA VAL A 761 -5.42 -30.07 -9.34
C VAL A 761 -4.56 -29.27 -10.32
N VAL A 762 -3.25 -29.48 -10.25
CA VAL A 762 -2.28 -28.74 -11.04
C VAL A 762 -1.25 -29.66 -11.69
N VAL A 763 -0.67 -29.17 -12.77
CA VAL A 763 0.58 -29.66 -13.36
C VAL A 763 1.74 -28.85 -12.82
N VAL A 764 2.81 -29.55 -12.47
CA VAL A 764 4.11 -28.96 -12.15
C VAL A 764 5.10 -29.32 -13.25
N GLU A 765 5.67 -28.32 -13.93
CA GLU A 765 6.58 -28.56 -15.04
C GLU A 765 8.01 -28.81 -14.54
N ASN A 766 8.58 -29.96 -14.89
CA ASN A 766 9.99 -30.34 -14.66
C ASN A 766 10.51 -30.03 -13.25
N PRO A 767 9.85 -30.51 -12.17
CA PRO A 767 10.33 -30.27 -10.82
C PRO A 767 11.67 -30.98 -10.58
N GLN A 768 12.55 -30.36 -9.80
CA GLN A 768 13.71 -31.06 -9.25
C GLN A 768 13.27 -31.85 -8.02
N VAL A 769 13.51 -33.17 -8.04
CA VAL A 769 13.16 -34.07 -6.94
C VAL A 769 14.34 -34.14 -5.97
N VAL A 770 14.14 -33.70 -4.73
CA VAL A 770 15.16 -33.69 -3.68
C VAL A 770 14.72 -34.59 -2.52
N LEU A 771 15.62 -35.45 -2.06
CA LEU A 771 15.46 -36.24 -0.85
C LEU A 771 16.02 -35.46 0.34
N ASP A 772 15.15 -35.03 1.25
CA ASP A 772 15.50 -34.37 2.50
C ASP A 772 15.35 -35.33 3.69
N ARG A 773 15.86 -34.95 4.87
CA ARG A 773 15.74 -35.74 6.12
C ARG A 773 14.28 -36.03 6.49
N ASP A 774 13.36 -35.16 6.08
CA ASP A 774 11.92 -35.25 6.35
C ASP A 774 11.10 -35.92 5.24
N GLY A 775 11.74 -36.39 4.16
CA GLY A 775 11.06 -37.00 3.01
C GLY A 775 11.36 -36.32 1.67
N VAL A 776 10.46 -36.51 0.69
CA VAL A 776 10.65 -35.98 -0.68
C VAL A 776 10.16 -34.54 -0.78
N THR A 777 10.94 -33.68 -1.42
CA THR A 777 10.60 -32.29 -1.76
C THR A 777 10.73 -32.08 -3.27
N LEU A 778 9.72 -31.45 -3.87
CA LEU A 778 9.75 -31.00 -5.26
C LEU A 778 10.08 -29.51 -5.31
N LEU A 779 11.13 -29.13 -6.03
CA LEU A 779 11.52 -27.74 -6.25
C LEU A 779 11.12 -27.26 -7.65
N ILE A 780 10.48 -26.10 -7.71
CA ILE A 780 9.94 -25.55 -8.97
C ILE A 780 10.50 -24.16 -9.28
N ALA A 781 10.60 -23.84 -10.57
CA ALA A 781 11.03 -22.51 -11.04
C ALA A 781 9.88 -21.68 -11.64
N ALA A 782 8.70 -22.27 -11.83
CA ALA A 782 7.54 -21.62 -12.45
C ALA A 782 6.25 -21.96 -11.69
N GLN A 783 5.25 -21.09 -11.81
CA GLN A 783 3.95 -21.31 -11.18
C GLN A 783 3.27 -22.58 -11.72
N PRO A 784 2.68 -23.43 -10.85
CA PRO A 784 1.88 -24.58 -11.28
C PRO A 784 0.70 -24.17 -12.17
N MET A 785 0.31 -25.05 -13.09
CA MET A 785 -0.77 -24.83 -14.06
C MET A 785 -2.01 -25.63 -13.69
N GLU A 786 -3.16 -24.98 -13.52
CA GLU A 786 -4.42 -25.66 -13.22
C GLU A 786 -4.90 -26.51 -14.42
N VAL A 787 -5.33 -27.74 -14.15
CA VAL A 787 -5.79 -28.71 -15.17
C VAL A 787 -7.08 -29.42 -14.74
N THR A 788 -7.86 -29.88 -15.72
CA THR A 788 -8.95 -30.83 -15.51
C THR A 788 -8.58 -32.16 -16.15
N GLY A 789 -8.78 -33.25 -15.41
CA GLY A 789 -8.41 -34.61 -15.80
C GLY A 789 -6.94 -34.94 -15.52
N ARG A 790 -6.60 -36.23 -15.65
CA ARG A 790 -5.21 -36.74 -15.57
C ARG A 790 -4.70 -37.24 -16.92
N TYR A 791 -5.62 -37.77 -17.73
CA TYR A 791 -5.34 -38.36 -19.03
C TYR A 791 -6.24 -37.75 -20.09
N TYR A 792 -5.82 -37.86 -21.35
CA TYR A 792 -6.67 -37.57 -22.49
C TYR A 792 -6.64 -38.69 -23.53
N GLY A 793 -7.76 -38.84 -24.24
CA GLY A 793 -7.95 -39.77 -25.35
C GLY A 793 -8.54 -39.05 -26.56
N LEU A 794 -8.51 -39.68 -27.74
CA LEU A 794 -9.06 -39.14 -28.97
C LEU A 794 -10.13 -40.07 -29.52
N VAL A 795 -11.38 -39.60 -29.54
CA VAL A 795 -12.54 -40.46 -29.77
C VAL A 795 -13.58 -39.85 -30.71
N GLN A 796 -14.42 -40.71 -31.28
CA GLN A 796 -15.68 -40.38 -31.91
C GLN A 796 -16.84 -40.94 -31.05
N PHE A 797 -17.87 -40.13 -30.81
CA PHE A 797 -19.06 -40.55 -30.07
C PHE A 797 -20.03 -41.30 -30.98
N LEU A 798 -20.49 -42.48 -30.55
CA LEU A 798 -21.41 -43.33 -31.33
C LEU A 798 -22.87 -43.22 -30.83
N GLY A 799 -23.06 -42.96 -29.54
CA GLY A 799 -24.37 -42.83 -28.89
C GLY A 799 -24.31 -43.13 -27.40
N SER A 800 -25.43 -42.93 -26.70
CA SER A 800 -25.48 -43.06 -25.24
C SER A 800 -26.70 -43.81 -24.72
N THR A 801 -26.56 -44.35 -23.51
CA THR A 801 -27.63 -44.85 -22.66
C THR A 801 -27.47 -44.22 -21.27
N GLY A 802 -28.20 -43.12 -21.02
CA GLY A 802 -27.98 -42.29 -19.84
C GLY A 802 -26.60 -41.61 -19.90
N ASP A 803 -25.83 -41.75 -18.82
CA ASP A 803 -24.49 -41.16 -18.71
C ASP A 803 -23.40 -42.02 -19.35
N GLN A 804 -23.72 -43.24 -19.78
CA GLN A 804 -22.77 -44.15 -20.43
C GLN A 804 -22.78 -43.90 -21.94
N TRP A 805 -21.62 -43.64 -22.51
CA TRP A 805 -21.42 -43.33 -23.92
C TRP A 805 -20.53 -44.38 -24.57
N ARG A 806 -21.01 -44.92 -25.70
CA ARG A 806 -20.16 -45.71 -26.58
C ARG A 806 -19.32 -44.77 -27.43
N VAL A 807 -18.03 -45.00 -27.42
CA VAL A 807 -17.07 -44.26 -28.22
C VAL A 807 -16.20 -45.20 -29.02
N ARG A 808 -15.61 -44.67 -30.09
CA ARG A 808 -14.59 -45.36 -30.87
C ARG A 808 -13.31 -44.56 -30.85
N HIS A 809 -12.21 -45.22 -30.53
CA HIS A 809 -10.90 -44.58 -30.46
C HIS A 809 -10.29 -44.36 -31.85
N PHE A 810 -9.49 -43.31 -31.96
CA PHE A 810 -8.72 -43.04 -33.17
C PHE A 810 -7.62 -44.09 -33.32
N ASN A 811 -7.49 -44.65 -34.51
CA ASN A 811 -6.44 -45.58 -34.83
C ASN A 811 -5.30 -44.85 -35.54
N LYS A 812 -4.15 -44.79 -34.88
CA LYS A 812 -2.95 -44.12 -35.38
C LYS A 812 -2.46 -44.67 -36.72
N VAL A 813 -2.66 -45.97 -36.98
CA VAL A 813 -2.18 -46.65 -38.19
C VAL A 813 -3.05 -46.33 -39.40
N SER A 814 -4.37 -46.49 -39.28
CA SER A 814 -5.32 -46.19 -40.38
C SER A 814 -5.60 -44.68 -40.52
N ARG A 815 -5.30 -43.90 -39.48
CA ARG A 815 -5.66 -42.49 -39.30
C ARG A 815 -7.17 -42.22 -39.37
N ALA A 816 -7.97 -43.18 -38.90
CA ALA A 816 -9.43 -43.11 -38.87
C ALA A 816 -10.00 -43.55 -37.51
N PHE A 817 -11.29 -43.26 -37.27
CA PHE A 817 -12.05 -43.82 -36.14
C PHE A 817 -12.52 -45.23 -36.48
N ASP A 818 -11.58 -46.17 -36.53
CA ASP A 818 -11.80 -47.61 -36.68
C ASP A 818 -11.06 -48.43 -35.60
N GLY A 819 -10.58 -47.76 -34.55
CA GLY A 819 -9.94 -48.38 -33.39
C GLY A 819 -10.94 -49.05 -32.44
N PRO A 820 -10.45 -49.52 -31.27
CA PRO A 820 -11.29 -50.18 -30.27
C PRO A 820 -12.47 -49.31 -29.83
N GLU A 821 -13.63 -49.94 -29.67
CA GLU A 821 -14.79 -49.32 -29.04
C GLU A 821 -14.73 -49.48 -27.53
N GLU A 822 -15.13 -48.44 -26.80
CA GLU A 822 -15.15 -48.42 -25.34
C GLU A 822 -16.45 -47.77 -24.85
N VAL A 823 -16.89 -48.16 -23.65
CA VAL A 823 -17.95 -47.45 -22.93
C VAL A 823 -17.31 -46.54 -21.89
N ILE A 824 -17.55 -45.24 -22.01
CA ILE A 824 -17.06 -44.20 -21.10
C ILE A 824 -18.24 -43.50 -20.43
N SER A 825 -17.98 -42.73 -19.38
CA SER A 825 -19.02 -42.00 -18.63
C SER A 825 -18.94 -40.49 -18.84
N LEU A 826 -20.07 -39.86 -19.18
CA LEU A 826 -20.28 -38.41 -19.22
C LEU A 826 -21.41 -38.03 -18.25
N PRO A 827 -21.13 -37.94 -16.93
CA PRO A 827 -22.14 -37.58 -15.92
C PRO A 827 -22.79 -36.22 -16.20
N PRO A 828 -24.01 -35.98 -15.73
CA PRO A 828 -24.70 -34.70 -15.91
C PRO A 828 -23.97 -33.57 -15.17
N VAL A 829 -24.05 -32.37 -15.74
CA VAL A 829 -23.52 -31.16 -15.11
C VAL A 829 -24.62 -30.49 -14.29
N ALA A 830 -24.23 -29.83 -13.20
CA ALA A 830 -25.13 -29.02 -12.40
C ALA A 830 -25.46 -27.71 -13.12
N THR A 831 -26.71 -27.28 -13.02
CA THR A 831 -27.20 -26.02 -13.61
C THR A 831 -26.75 -24.81 -12.80
N THR A 832 -26.45 -23.70 -13.49
CA THR A 832 -26.13 -22.42 -12.84
C THR A 832 -27.37 -21.80 -12.19
N ALA A 833 -27.29 -21.42 -10.91
CA ALA A 833 -28.46 -20.97 -10.15
C ALA A 833 -28.99 -19.59 -10.57
N ILE A 834 -28.13 -18.72 -11.13
CA ILE A 834 -28.47 -17.30 -11.38
C ILE A 834 -29.27 -17.12 -12.68
N TYR A 835 -28.94 -17.86 -13.74
CA TYR A 835 -29.57 -17.69 -15.06
C TYR A 835 -29.94 -19.00 -15.75
N GLY A 836 -29.81 -20.15 -15.05
CA GLY A 836 -30.45 -21.41 -15.46
C GLY A 836 -29.79 -22.15 -16.63
N SER A 837 -28.58 -21.76 -17.04
CA SER A 837 -27.85 -22.43 -18.12
C SER A 837 -26.98 -23.58 -17.60
N HIS A 838 -26.74 -24.58 -18.45
CA HIS A 838 -25.76 -25.64 -18.21
C HIS A 838 -24.39 -25.22 -18.77
N PRO A 839 -23.29 -25.27 -17.99
CA PRO A 839 -21.94 -24.92 -18.49
C PRO A 839 -21.49 -25.74 -19.72
N SER A 840 -21.98 -26.97 -19.83
CA SER A 840 -21.85 -27.83 -21.00
C SER A 840 -23.08 -28.72 -21.15
N THR A 841 -23.46 -29.06 -22.38
CA THR A 841 -24.50 -30.05 -22.68
C THR A 841 -23.94 -31.18 -23.54
N THR A 842 -24.45 -32.39 -23.33
CA THR A 842 -24.15 -33.59 -24.14
C THR A 842 -25.27 -33.92 -25.13
N GLN A 843 -26.34 -33.12 -25.15
CA GLN A 843 -27.46 -33.32 -26.07
C GLN A 843 -26.99 -33.23 -27.52
N HIS A 844 -27.25 -34.27 -28.30
CA HIS A 844 -26.85 -34.36 -29.72
C HIS A 844 -25.35 -34.24 -29.97
N LEU A 845 -24.50 -34.57 -29.00
CA LEU A 845 -23.04 -34.50 -29.15
C LEU A 845 -22.55 -35.40 -30.30
N GLU A 846 -23.17 -36.56 -30.49
CA GLU A 846 -22.91 -37.48 -31.60
C GLU A 846 -23.27 -36.91 -32.98
N ARG A 847 -24.17 -35.91 -33.02
CA ARG A 847 -24.59 -35.20 -34.23
C ARG A 847 -23.82 -33.89 -34.45
N SER A 848 -22.87 -33.57 -33.55
CA SER A 848 -22.04 -32.39 -33.70
C SER A 848 -21.24 -32.47 -35.01
N PRO A 849 -21.09 -31.37 -35.78
CA PRO A 849 -20.33 -31.36 -37.02
C PRO A 849 -18.85 -31.75 -36.84
N TYR A 850 -18.33 -31.73 -35.61
CA TYR A 850 -16.94 -32.09 -35.31
C TYR A 850 -16.78 -33.55 -34.85
N ASN A 851 -17.87 -34.30 -34.69
CA ASN A 851 -17.79 -35.70 -34.28
C ASN A 851 -17.15 -36.60 -35.35
N GLU A 852 -17.25 -36.22 -36.63
CA GLU A 852 -16.54 -36.90 -37.72
C GLU A 852 -15.02 -36.75 -37.60
N THR A 853 -14.54 -35.55 -37.25
CA THR A 853 -13.12 -35.27 -37.01
C THR A 853 -12.64 -35.76 -35.64
N GLY A 854 -13.58 -36.01 -34.73
CA GLY A 854 -13.38 -36.49 -33.37
C GLY A 854 -13.11 -35.42 -32.31
N TRP A 855 -13.02 -35.91 -31.08
CA TRP A 855 -12.93 -35.13 -29.85
C TRP A 855 -11.80 -35.62 -28.98
N TYR A 856 -10.99 -34.69 -28.49
CA TYR A 856 -10.17 -34.94 -27.32
C TYR A 856 -11.07 -34.96 -26.09
N ILE A 857 -11.03 -36.06 -25.35
CA ILE A 857 -11.69 -36.22 -24.05
C ILE A 857 -10.63 -36.19 -22.96
N TYR A 858 -10.80 -35.35 -21.94
CA TYR A 858 -9.90 -35.28 -20.79
C TYR A 858 -10.64 -35.76 -19.55
N GLY A 859 -9.95 -36.54 -18.70
CA GLY A 859 -10.58 -37.13 -17.55
C GLY A 859 -9.69 -38.12 -16.81
N ALA A 860 -10.32 -38.99 -16.03
CA ALA A 860 -9.67 -40.06 -15.30
C ALA A 860 -10.64 -41.22 -15.07
N PRO A 861 -10.13 -42.45 -14.87
CA PRO A 861 -10.97 -43.56 -14.42
C PRO A 861 -11.55 -43.26 -13.03
N ASN A 862 -12.81 -43.68 -12.83
CA ASN A 862 -13.44 -43.72 -11.51
C ASN A 862 -13.02 -45.00 -10.74
N ALA A 863 -13.59 -45.20 -9.55
CA ALA A 863 -13.35 -46.39 -8.74
C ALA A 863 -13.75 -47.73 -9.40
N SER A 864 -14.65 -47.72 -10.41
CA SER A 864 -15.00 -48.91 -11.19
C SER A 864 -14.11 -49.12 -12.42
N GLY A 865 -13.08 -48.30 -12.62
CA GLY A 865 -12.19 -48.34 -13.78
C GLY A 865 -12.79 -47.74 -15.06
N THR A 866 -14.00 -47.19 -15.01
CA THR A 866 -14.65 -46.55 -16.17
C THR A 866 -14.07 -45.15 -16.37
N PHE A 867 -13.63 -44.82 -17.58
CA PHE A 867 -13.13 -43.48 -17.89
C PHE A 867 -14.26 -42.45 -17.82
N VAL A 868 -14.11 -41.43 -16.97
CA VAL A 868 -15.08 -40.34 -16.82
C VAL A 868 -14.57 -39.10 -17.53
N VAL A 869 -15.35 -38.58 -18.48
CA VAL A 869 -15.00 -37.38 -19.25
C VAL A 869 -15.37 -36.13 -18.47
N GLN A 870 -14.34 -35.40 -18.05
CA GLN A 870 -14.44 -34.16 -17.31
C GLN A 870 -14.31 -32.93 -18.21
N ALA A 871 -13.57 -33.02 -19.32
CA ALA A 871 -13.43 -31.92 -20.29
C ALA A 871 -13.45 -32.41 -21.74
N LEU A 872 -13.85 -31.52 -22.66
CA LEU A 872 -13.95 -31.77 -24.10
C LEU A 872 -13.11 -30.77 -24.91
N GLY A 873 -12.55 -31.24 -26.02
CA GLY A 873 -11.86 -30.39 -27.00
C GLY A 873 -12.11 -30.89 -28.42
N PRO A 874 -12.74 -30.11 -29.32
CA PRO A 874 -12.94 -30.54 -30.70
C PRO A 874 -11.59 -30.64 -31.41
N ARG A 875 -11.24 -31.81 -31.95
CA ARG A 875 -9.92 -32.04 -32.56
C ARG A 875 -9.63 -31.02 -33.66
N ALA A 876 -10.62 -30.69 -34.47
CA ALA A 876 -10.53 -29.71 -35.56
C ALA A 876 -10.00 -28.33 -35.14
N LEU A 877 -10.16 -27.92 -33.87
CA LEU A 877 -9.68 -26.64 -33.37
C LEU A 877 -8.17 -26.59 -33.18
N PHE A 878 -7.55 -27.70 -32.76
CA PHE A 878 -6.12 -27.73 -32.39
C PHE A 878 -5.21 -28.10 -33.56
N ARG A 879 -5.75 -28.70 -34.61
CA ARG A 879 -4.96 -29.13 -35.77
C ARG A 879 -4.38 -27.92 -36.50
N LEU A 880 -3.15 -28.06 -36.99
CA LEU A 880 -2.53 -27.12 -37.92
C LEU A 880 -3.13 -27.27 -39.34
N GLN A 881 -4.46 -27.21 -39.43
CA GLN A 881 -5.24 -27.32 -40.67
C GLN A 881 -6.29 -26.21 -40.69
N PRO A 882 -5.94 -25.00 -41.19
CA PRO A 882 -6.86 -23.88 -41.18
C PRO A 882 -7.97 -24.10 -42.21
N GLN A 883 -9.19 -23.70 -41.87
CA GLN A 883 -10.33 -23.68 -42.81
C GLN A 883 -10.13 -22.66 -43.93
N ARG A 884 -9.36 -21.59 -43.64
CA ARG A 884 -9.04 -20.52 -44.59
C ARG A 884 -7.67 -19.94 -44.29
N VAL A 885 -6.94 -19.58 -45.34
CA VAL A 885 -5.73 -18.75 -45.24
C VAL A 885 -6.02 -17.37 -45.81
N VAL A 886 -5.68 -16.32 -45.06
CA VAL A 886 -5.83 -14.91 -45.47
C VAL A 886 -4.47 -14.39 -45.91
N PHE A 887 -4.32 -14.20 -47.22
CA PHE A 887 -3.21 -13.49 -47.87
C PHE A 887 -3.56 -11.99 -48.04
N GLY A 888 -2.58 -11.13 -48.31
CA GLY A 888 -2.76 -9.66 -48.36
C GLY A 888 -2.00 -8.88 -47.29
N GLY A 889 -1.02 -9.52 -46.63
CA GLY A 889 -0.21 -8.95 -45.57
C GLY A 889 -0.99 -8.45 -44.34
N ALA A 890 -0.34 -7.59 -43.54
CA ALA A 890 -0.88 -7.07 -42.28
C ALA A 890 -2.26 -6.40 -42.41
N LYS A 891 -2.53 -5.76 -43.56
CA LYS A 891 -3.79 -5.04 -43.81
C LYS A 891 -4.98 -5.98 -44.00
N ALA A 892 -4.81 -7.07 -44.76
CA ALA A 892 -5.86 -8.06 -44.96
C ALA A 892 -6.09 -8.88 -43.69
N ALA A 893 -5.02 -9.32 -43.04
CA ALA A 893 -5.06 -9.99 -41.75
C ALA A 893 -5.83 -9.17 -40.69
N TYR A 894 -5.49 -7.90 -40.54
CA TYR A 894 -6.16 -7.03 -39.57
C TYR A 894 -7.63 -6.75 -39.93
N ARG A 895 -7.97 -6.67 -41.23
CA ARG A 895 -9.37 -6.54 -41.66
C ARG A 895 -10.20 -7.75 -41.23
N TYR A 896 -9.67 -8.96 -41.44
CA TYR A 896 -10.33 -10.20 -41.02
C TYR A 896 -10.53 -10.21 -39.50
N ILE A 897 -9.47 -9.96 -38.72
CA ILE A 897 -9.53 -9.95 -37.25
C ILE A 897 -10.54 -8.92 -36.74
N ARG A 898 -10.51 -7.68 -37.25
CA ARG A 898 -11.39 -6.62 -36.74
C ARG A 898 -12.87 -6.83 -37.11
N LYS A 899 -13.16 -7.33 -38.32
CA LYS A 899 -14.52 -7.39 -38.87
C LYS A 899 -15.12 -8.80 -38.92
N GLU A 900 -14.41 -9.75 -39.51
CA GLU A 900 -14.95 -11.07 -39.86
C GLU A 900 -14.89 -12.06 -38.70
N SER A 901 -13.89 -11.97 -37.81
CA SER A 901 -13.70 -12.92 -36.70
C SER A 901 -14.92 -13.02 -35.77
N TRP A 902 -15.64 -11.92 -35.55
CA TRP A 902 -16.83 -11.83 -34.71
C TRP A 902 -18.12 -11.61 -35.52
N ALA A 903 -18.09 -11.77 -36.84
CA ALA A 903 -19.28 -11.64 -37.67
C ALA A 903 -20.26 -12.79 -37.40
N ASP A 904 -21.56 -12.48 -37.50
CA ASP A 904 -22.69 -13.39 -37.44
C ASP A 904 -22.61 -14.42 -36.29
N VAL A 905 -22.23 -13.97 -35.09
CA VAL A 905 -21.99 -14.87 -33.93
C VAL A 905 -23.10 -15.87 -33.67
N VAL A 906 -24.36 -15.45 -33.80
CA VAL A 906 -25.52 -16.32 -33.62
C VAL A 906 -25.59 -17.41 -34.70
N ALA A 907 -25.34 -17.09 -35.97
CA ALA A 907 -25.34 -18.05 -37.08
C ALA A 907 -24.17 -19.05 -37.03
N GLN A 908 -23.14 -18.74 -36.22
CA GLN A 908 -21.99 -19.59 -35.99
C GLN A 908 -22.12 -20.46 -34.73
N LYS A 909 -23.26 -20.44 -34.04
CA LYS A 909 -23.51 -21.31 -32.88
C LYS A 909 -23.27 -22.78 -33.22
N GLY A 910 -22.60 -23.50 -32.33
CA GLY A 910 -22.19 -24.89 -32.51
C GLY A 910 -20.98 -25.07 -33.42
N LYS A 911 -20.31 -24.01 -33.89
CA LYS A 911 -19.18 -24.09 -34.84
C LYS A 911 -17.85 -23.62 -34.25
N VAL A 912 -16.77 -24.20 -34.77
CA VAL A 912 -15.38 -23.74 -34.59
C VAL A 912 -14.88 -23.07 -35.86
N GLY A 913 -14.04 -22.05 -35.69
CA GLY A 913 -13.34 -21.35 -36.76
C GLY A 913 -11.83 -21.50 -36.61
N SER A 914 -11.12 -21.75 -37.71
CA SER A 914 -9.65 -21.82 -37.72
C SER A 914 -9.12 -21.11 -38.98
N VAL A 915 -8.51 -19.95 -38.82
CA VAL A 915 -8.05 -19.11 -39.94
C VAL A 915 -6.61 -18.66 -39.73
N LEU A 916 -5.74 -18.99 -40.68
CA LEU A 916 -4.35 -18.56 -40.69
C LEU A 916 -4.22 -17.24 -41.47
N CYS A 917 -3.74 -16.20 -40.82
CA CYS A 917 -3.39 -14.93 -41.43
C CYS A 917 -1.87 -14.88 -41.61
N THR A 918 -1.42 -14.79 -42.86
CA THR A 918 0.00 -14.74 -43.21
C THR A 918 0.42 -13.34 -43.69
N VAL A 919 1.70 -13.04 -43.51
CA VAL A 919 2.32 -11.79 -43.95
C VAL A 919 2.74 -11.87 -45.43
N ARG A 920 2.91 -13.09 -45.97
CA ARG A 920 3.32 -13.31 -47.35
C ARG A 920 2.18 -13.00 -48.31
N ASP A 921 2.51 -12.32 -49.40
CA ASP A 921 1.61 -12.07 -50.52
C ASP A 921 1.90 -13.06 -51.65
N ASN A 922 1.24 -14.22 -51.61
CA ASN A 922 1.27 -15.15 -52.73
C ASN A 922 -0.02 -15.97 -52.78
N GLY A 923 -0.97 -15.53 -53.62
CA GLY A 923 -2.25 -16.23 -53.87
C GLY A 923 -2.15 -17.54 -54.66
N ARG A 924 -1.05 -18.31 -54.52
CA ARG A 924 -0.86 -19.63 -55.13
C ARG A 924 -1.28 -20.74 -54.15
N PRO A 925 -1.89 -21.85 -54.61
CA PRO A 925 -2.25 -22.97 -53.72
C PRO A 925 -1.08 -23.56 -52.92
N GLU A 926 0.12 -23.63 -53.52
CA GLU A 926 1.36 -24.10 -52.87
C GLU A 926 1.71 -23.26 -51.63
N ALA A 927 1.38 -21.97 -51.64
CA ALA A 927 1.65 -21.05 -50.54
C ALA A 927 0.86 -21.36 -49.26
N ILE A 928 -0.30 -22.04 -49.37
CA ILE A 928 -1.07 -22.47 -48.21
C ILE A 928 -0.27 -23.49 -47.42
N ARG A 929 0.35 -24.46 -48.11
CA ARG A 929 1.16 -25.49 -47.46
C ARG A 929 2.43 -24.92 -46.85
N GLU A 930 3.12 -24.04 -47.58
CA GLU A 930 4.27 -23.31 -47.05
C GLU A 930 3.92 -22.51 -45.78
N ALA A 931 2.80 -21.80 -45.77
CA ALA A 931 2.37 -21.00 -44.61
C ALA A 931 2.03 -21.88 -43.39
N ILE A 932 1.53 -23.10 -43.59
CA ILE A 932 1.30 -24.07 -42.51
C ILE A 932 2.64 -24.67 -42.05
N ASP A 933 3.52 -25.01 -42.99
CA ASP A 933 4.84 -25.56 -42.71
C ASP A 933 5.79 -24.55 -42.03
N GLU A 934 5.43 -23.27 -41.94
CA GLU A 934 6.12 -22.32 -41.05
C GLU A 934 5.90 -22.63 -39.56
N TRP A 935 4.93 -23.47 -39.21
CA TRP A 935 4.61 -23.85 -37.83
C TRP A 935 5.12 -25.27 -37.53
N GLN A 936 6.24 -25.33 -36.81
CA GLN A 936 7.00 -26.54 -36.49
C GLN A 936 6.89 -26.89 -35.01
N VAL A 937 7.11 -28.15 -34.65
CA VAL A 937 7.08 -28.59 -33.25
C VAL A 937 8.11 -27.81 -32.43
N GLY A 938 7.68 -27.29 -31.27
CA GLY A 938 8.46 -26.40 -30.40
C GLY A 938 8.27 -24.91 -30.69
N ASP A 939 7.57 -24.55 -31.78
CA ASP A 939 7.19 -23.16 -32.02
C ASP A 939 6.20 -22.68 -30.96
N ARG A 940 6.43 -21.47 -30.45
CA ARG A 940 5.59 -20.81 -29.46
C ARG A 940 4.89 -19.61 -30.08
N ALA A 941 3.67 -19.32 -29.64
CA ALA A 941 2.91 -18.15 -30.02
C ALA A 941 2.24 -17.50 -28.81
N LEU A 942 2.17 -16.17 -28.81
CA LEU A 942 1.42 -15.40 -27.83
C LEU A 942 -0.07 -15.50 -28.15
N ILE A 943 -0.89 -15.89 -27.19
CA ILE A 943 -2.35 -15.88 -27.36
C ILE A 943 -2.90 -14.55 -26.86
N LEU A 944 -3.73 -13.90 -27.68
CA LEU A 944 -4.66 -12.86 -27.24
C LEU A 944 -6.05 -13.47 -27.15
N HIS A 945 -6.48 -13.78 -25.92
CA HIS A 945 -7.76 -14.40 -25.64
C HIS A 945 -8.83 -13.33 -25.43
N THR A 946 -9.97 -13.50 -26.09
CA THR A 946 -11.18 -12.70 -25.84
C THR A 946 -12.43 -13.58 -25.86
N TYR A 947 -13.40 -13.29 -24.98
CA TYR A 947 -14.70 -13.96 -25.00
C TYR A 947 -15.87 -12.98 -25.02
N GLY A 948 -17.01 -13.48 -25.50
CA GLY A 948 -18.30 -12.82 -25.49
C GLY A 948 -19.28 -13.34 -24.43
N GLY A 949 -20.52 -12.88 -24.53
CA GLY A 949 -21.55 -13.09 -23.51
C GLY A 949 -22.49 -14.26 -23.79
N ILE A 950 -23.29 -14.60 -22.78
CA ILE A 950 -24.37 -15.61 -22.83
C ILE A 950 -25.72 -14.89 -22.98
N GLY A 951 -26.34 -15.02 -24.14
CA GLY A 951 -27.67 -14.51 -24.50
C GLY A 951 -28.75 -15.58 -24.49
N GLY A 952 -29.86 -15.34 -25.19
CA GLY A 952 -31.01 -16.24 -25.26
C GLY A 952 -31.99 -16.10 -24.08
N ASN A 953 -32.76 -17.16 -23.82
CA ASN A 953 -33.72 -17.25 -22.70
C ASN A 953 -33.01 -17.39 -21.35
N HIS A 954 -31.82 -18.00 -21.34
CA HIS A 954 -30.96 -18.17 -20.17
C HIS A 954 -29.80 -17.16 -20.18
N LYS A 955 -30.08 -15.89 -20.50
CA LYS A 955 -29.06 -14.84 -20.60
C LYS A 955 -28.43 -14.52 -19.24
N GLU A 956 -27.14 -14.24 -19.24
CA GLU A 956 -26.45 -13.82 -18.02
C GLU A 956 -26.80 -12.38 -17.62
N PRO A 957 -26.73 -12.01 -16.32
CA PRO A 957 -27.09 -10.67 -15.85
C PRO A 957 -26.26 -9.54 -16.49
N SER A 958 -24.98 -9.79 -16.77
CA SER A 958 -24.07 -8.83 -17.41
C SER A 958 -24.44 -8.54 -18.88
N ALA A 959 -25.24 -9.41 -19.50
CA ALA A 959 -25.78 -9.25 -20.85
C ALA A 959 -27.20 -8.63 -20.87
N ALA A 960 -27.69 -8.11 -19.74
CA ALA A 960 -29.00 -7.47 -19.66
C ALA A 960 -29.06 -6.11 -20.38
N THR A 961 -27.90 -5.48 -20.62
CA THR A 961 -27.78 -4.25 -21.41
C THR A 961 -27.29 -4.57 -22.83
N PRO A 962 -27.53 -3.71 -23.83
CA PRO A 962 -27.01 -3.93 -25.18
C PRO A 962 -25.47 -3.85 -25.28
N ILE A 963 -24.79 -3.54 -24.18
CA ILE A 963 -23.34 -3.40 -24.11
C ILE A 963 -22.77 -4.59 -23.32
N PHE A 964 -21.95 -5.40 -23.98
CA PHE A 964 -21.19 -6.47 -23.35
C PHE A 964 -19.70 -6.28 -23.62
N PHE A 965 -18.90 -6.04 -22.57
CA PHE A 965 -17.48 -5.70 -22.74
C PHE A 965 -16.58 -6.92 -23.00
N GLY A 966 -16.96 -8.10 -22.50
CA GLY A 966 -16.13 -9.31 -22.57
C GLY A 966 -14.96 -9.30 -21.58
N HIS A 967 -13.98 -10.14 -21.86
CA HIS A 967 -12.75 -10.30 -21.09
C HIS A 967 -11.54 -10.40 -22.01
N PHE A 968 -10.37 -10.06 -21.46
CA PHE A 968 -9.09 -10.13 -22.15
C PHE A 968 -8.06 -10.84 -21.27
N ALA A 969 -7.37 -11.82 -21.84
CA ALA A 969 -6.22 -12.46 -21.21
C ALA A 969 -5.13 -12.74 -22.23
N TYR A 970 -3.89 -12.84 -21.75
CA TYR A 970 -2.82 -13.42 -22.53
C TYR A 970 -2.72 -14.92 -22.28
N GLY A 971 -2.10 -15.64 -23.22
CA GLY A 971 -1.81 -17.06 -23.09
C GLY A 971 -0.59 -17.44 -23.92
N ARG A 972 -0.25 -18.72 -23.91
CA ARG A 972 0.75 -19.30 -24.79
C ARG A 972 0.14 -20.48 -25.54
N ALA A 973 0.36 -20.51 -26.84
CA ALA A 973 0.21 -21.71 -27.65
C ALA A 973 1.60 -22.27 -27.96
N GLU A 974 1.71 -23.58 -27.99
CA GLU A 974 2.90 -24.29 -28.46
C GLU A 974 2.49 -25.35 -29.48
N VAL A 975 3.25 -25.47 -30.57
CA VAL A 975 3.06 -26.56 -31.52
C VAL A 975 3.72 -27.80 -30.95
N VAL A 976 2.92 -28.82 -30.66
CA VAL A 976 3.37 -30.10 -30.12
C VAL A 976 3.04 -31.25 -31.08
N HIS A 977 3.73 -32.37 -30.92
CA HIS A 977 3.35 -33.62 -31.57
C HIS A 977 2.30 -34.34 -30.72
N ASP A 978 1.18 -34.73 -31.33
CA ASP A 978 0.15 -35.54 -30.69
C ASP A 978 0.49 -37.02 -30.83
N PRO A 979 0.78 -37.74 -29.72
CA PRO A 979 1.11 -39.16 -29.78
C PRO A 979 -0.06 -40.04 -30.24
N LEU A 980 -1.32 -39.63 -30.01
CA LEU A 980 -2.52 -40.39 -30.36
C LEU A 980 -2.82 -40.32 -31.87
N ALA A 981 -2.75 -39.11 -32.44
CA ALA A 981 -3.10 -38.87 -33.84
C ALA A 981 -1.90 -38.88 -34.81
N ASP A 982 -0.67 -38.88 -34.30
CA ASP A 982 0.57 -38.72 -35.06
C ASP A 982 0.65 -37.43 -35.90
N GLU A 983 0.14 -36.33 -35.38
CA GLU A 983 0.09 -35.06 -36.11
C GLU A 983 0.50 -33.87 -35.23
N ARG A 984 0.71 -32.71 -35.85
CA ARG A 984 0.98 -31.46 -35.12
C ARG A 984 -0.33 -30.85 -34.63
N ARG A 985 -0.32 -30.37 -33.38
CA ARG A 985 -1.44 -29.62 -32.80
C ARG A 985 -0.97 -28.47 -31.92
N PHE A 986 -1.86 -27.53 -31.63
CA PHE A 986 -1.64 -26.51 -30.61
C PHE A 986 -1.94 -27.03 -29.21
N GLU A 987 -0.97 -26.88 -28.32
CA GLU A 987 -1.11 -27.01 -26.87
C GLU A 987 -1.33 -25.61 -26.28
N ILE A 988 -2.45 -25.40 -25.58
CA ILE A 988 -2.92 -24.06 -25.21
C ILE A 988 -3.01 -23.90 -23.69
N ARG A 989 -2.41 -22.82 -23.19
CA ARG A 989 -2.53 -22.36 -21.81
C ARG A 989 -2.81 -20.86 -21.74
N TYR A 990 -3.48 -20.44 -20.67
CA TYR A 990 -3.88 -19.07 -20.43
C TYR A 990 -3.26 -18.53 -19.13
N TYR A 991 -2.97 -17.24 -19.10
CA TYR A 991 -2.57 -16.50 -17.91
C TYR A 991 -3.73 -15.58 -17.51
N GLN A 992 -4.60 -16.08 -16.63
CA GLN A 992 -5.83 -15.40 -16.25
C GLN A 992 -5.57 -14.37 -15.17
N VAL A 993 -5.45 -13.10 -15.57
CA VAL A 993 -5.53 -11.95 -14.66
C VAL A 993 -7.02 -11.64 -14.45
N TYR A 994 -7.64 -12.38 -13.53
CA TYR A 994 -9.09 -12.38 -13.34
C TYR A 994 -9.46 -12.08 -11.88
N ALA A 995 -10.45 -11.20 -11.68
CA ALA A 995 -10.93 -10.86 -10.34
C ALA A 995 -11.66 -12.05 -9.70
N HIS A 996 -11.74 -12.03 -8.37
CA HIS A 996 -12.50 -13.03 -7.63
C HIS A 996 -13.97 -13.03 -8.09
N ASN A 997 -14.57 -14.22 -8.18
CA ASN A 997 -15.87 -14.43 -8.79
C ASN A 997 -16.64 -15.54 -8.07
N ILE A 998 -17.89 -15.73 -8.48
CA ILE A 998 -18.82 -16.70 -7.90
C ILE A 998 -18.61 -18.14 -8.42
N ASP A 999 -17.84 -18.31 -9.51
CA ASP A 999 -17.58 -19.61 -10.15
C ASP A 999 -16.34 -20.30 -9.57
N GLY A 1000 -15.53 -19.59 -8.78
CA GLY A 1000 -14.26 -20.06 -8.25
C GLY A 1000 -13.14 -20.12 -9.30
N LEU A 1001 -13.22 -19.33 -10.37
CA LEU A 1001 -12.10 -19.18 -11.31
C LEU A 1001 -10.95 -18.43 -10.63
N ILE A 1002 -9.78 -19.05 -10.56
CA ILE A 1002 -8.59 -18.53 -9.87
C ILE A 1002 -7.73 -17.75 -10.87
N ALA A 1003 -7.18 -16.62 -10.43
CA ALA A 1003 -6.15 -15.94 -11.21
C ALA A 1003 -4.87 -16.79 -11.25
N GLY A 1004 -4.40 -17.19 -12.43
CA GLY A 1004 -3.25 -18.09 -12.53
C GLY A 1004 -2.97 -18.59 -13.94
N THR A 1005 -2.09 -19.58 -14.03
CA THR A 1005 -1.81 -20.33 -15.26
C THR A 1005 -2.84 -21.45 -15.38
N ILE A 1006 -3.61 -21.50 -16.46
CA ILE A 1006 -4.71 -22.45 -16.63
C ILE A 1006 -4.63 -23.11 -18.00
N HIS A 1007 -4.66 -24.44 -18.03
CA HIS A 1007 -4.67 -25.22 -19.27
C HIS A 1007 -6.03 -25.17 -19.97
N TRP A 1008 -6.07 -25.40 -21.30
CA TRP A 1008 -7.32 -25.50 -22.08
C TRP A 1008 -8.36 -26.40 -21.43
N SER A 1009 -7.97 -27.59 -20.96
CA SER A 1009 -8.91 -28.57 -20.39
C SER A 1009 -9.67 -28.01 -19.19
N ARG A 1010 -9.07 -27.06 -18.46
CA ARG A 1010 -9.69 -26.44 -17.28
C ARG A 1010 -10.43 -25.14 -17.60
N TYR A 1011 -9.86 -24.29 -18.46
CA TYR A 1011 -10.42 -22.96 -18.72
C TYR A 1011 -11.56 -22.98 -19.75
N GLN A 1012 -11.39 -23.75 -20.83
CA GLN A 1012 -12.36 -23.82 -21.93
C GLN A 1012 -13.13 -25.13 -21.90
N GLY A 1013 -12.41 -26.26 -21.88
CA GLY A 1013 -12.99 -27.57 -22.14
C GLY A 1013 -13.77 -28.19 -20.98
N ASP A 1014 -13.56 -27.74 -19.74
CA ASP A 1014 -14.17 -28.34 -18.54
C ASP A 1014 -15.70 -28.30 -18.65
N ARG A 1015 -16.36 -29.45 -18.46
CA ARG A 1015 -17.80 -29.57 -18.67
C ARG A 1015 -18.61 -28.84 -17.60
N GLN A 1016 -18.08 -28.66 -16.39
CA GLN A 1016 -18.79 -28.02 -15.28
C GLN A 1016 -18.34 -26.57 -15.05
N ARG A 1017 -17.04 -26.29 -15.25
CA ARG A 1017 -16.40 -25.01 -14.91
C ARG A 1017 -15.84 -24.26 -16.13
N GLY A 1018 -15.89 -24.85 -17.33
CA GLY A 1018 -15.33 -24.30 -18.57
C GLY A 1018 -16.33 -23.51 -19.41
N TRP A 1019 -15.83 -22.82 -20.43
CA TRP A 1019 -16.61 -21.88 -21.23
C TRP A 1019 -17.03 -22.36 -22.63
N LEU A 1020 -16.50 -23.50 -23.11
CA LEU A 1020 -16.66 -23.97 -24.49
C LEU A 1020 -18.13 -24.08 -24.93
N GLY A 1021 -18.99 -24.59 -24.04
CA GLY A 1021 -20.40 -24.84 -24.33
C GLY A 1021 -21.30 -23.60 -24.24
N THR A 1022 -20.88 -22.57 -23.51
CA THR A 1022 -21.75 -21.44 -23.14
C THR A 1022 -21.34 -20.10 -23.71
N ARG A 1023 -20.05 -19.85 -23.98
CA ARG A 1023 -19.56 -18.56 -24.46
C ARG A 1023 -18.94 -18.67 -25.85
N PRO A 1024 -19.07 -17.63 -26.69
CA PRO A 1024 -18.21 -17.52 -27.87
C PRO A 1024 -16.83 -16.99 -27.47
N THR A 1025 -15.77 -17.59 -28.01
CA THR A 1025 -14.38 -17.20 -27.74
C THR A 1025 -13.59 -17.00 -29.03
N CYS A 1026 -12.58 -16.13 -28.97
CA CYS A 1026 -11.63 -15.88 -30.04
C CYS A 1026 -10.22 -15.80 -29.45
N ASP A 1027 -9.39 -16.79 -29.80
CA ASP A 1027 -7.98 -16.88 -29.48
C ASP A 1027 -7.16 -16.52 -30.71
N ILE A 1028 -6.35 -15.46 -30.62
CA ILE A 1028 -5.45 -15.05 -31.71
C ILE A 1028 -4.02 -15.45 -31.32
N LEU A 1029 -3.48 -16.48 -31.98
CA LEU A 1029 -2.14 -17.02 -31.75
C LEU A 1029 -1.17 -16.26 -32.64
N VAL A 1030 -0.35 -15.40 -32.05
CA VAL A 1030 0.58 -14.53 -32.76
C VAL A 1030 1.99 -15.10 -32.70
N LYS A 1031 2.55 -15.41 -33.86
CA LYS A 1031 3.94 -15.84 -34.01
C LYS A 1031 4.77 -14.72 -34.63
N LEU A 1032 5.64 -14.13 -33.83
CA LEU A 1032 6.67 -13.19 -34.25
C LEU A 1032 8.01 -13.73 -33.78
N ASP A 1033 8.89 -14.10 -34.72
CA ASP A 1033 10.14 -14.79 -34.41
C ASP A 1033 11.01 -14.00 -33.43
N ALA A 1034 11.14 -12.68 -33.63
CA ALA A 1034 11.89 -11.81 -32.73
C ALA A 1034 11.33 -11.76 -31.29
N PHE A 1035 10.04 -12.01 -31.09
CA PHE A 1035 9.41 -12.02 -29.76
C PHE A 1035 9.47 -13.42 -29.11
N ASN A 1036 9.39 -14.47 -29.91
CA ASN A 1036 9.26 -15.86 -29.45
C ASN A 1036 10.59 -16.61 -29.37
N ARG A 1037 11.66 -16.10 -29.99
CA ARG A 1037 13.00 -16.67 -29.95
C ARG A 1037 13.63 -16.51 -28.55
N TYR A 1038 14.60 -17.37 -28.27
CA TYR A 1038 15.54 -17.20 -27.15
C TYR A 1038 16.81 -16.51 -27.63
N TYR A 1039 17.25 -15.54 -26.85
CA TYR A 1039 18.48 -14.78 -27.02
C TYR A 1039 19.48 -15.20 -25.95
N TYR A 1040 20.75 -15.13 -26.28
CA TYR A 1040 21.85 -15.37 -25.36
C TYR A 1040 22.46 -14.02 -24.99
N PHE A 1041 22.44 -13.71 -23.69
CA PHE A 1041 23.15 -12.58 -23.13
C PHE A 1041 24.13 -13.16 -22.12
N ASP A 1042 25.42 -12.99 -22.38
CA ASP A 1042 26.48 -13.69 -21.65
C ASP A 1042 26.24 -15.23 -21.69
N ASP A 1043 26.08 -15.88 -20.53
CA ASP A 1043 25.76 -17.32 -20.39
C ASP A 1043 24.25 -17.59 -20.12
N GLU A 1044 23.41 -16.55 -20.10
CA GLU A 1044 21.98 -16.69 -19.79
C GLU A 1044 21.08 -16.67 -21.03
N ARG A 1045 20.18 -17.66 -21.11
CA ARG A 1045 19.16 -17.76 -22.16
C ARG A 1045 17.90 -16.99 -21.77
N ARG A 1046 17.53 -15.96 -22.54
CA ARG A 1046 16.38 -15.06 -22.26
C ARG A 1046 15.41 -15.00 -23.42
N SER A 1047 14.10 -14.90 -23.16
CA SER A 1047 13.07 -14.73 -24.19
C SER A 1047 12.03 -13.67 -23.77
N PRO A 1048 11.65 -12.73 -24.66
CA PRO A 1048 10.61 -11.73 -24.37
C PRO A 1048 9.29 -12.36 -23.91
N LEU A 1049 8.88 -13.45 -24.57
CA LEU A 1049 7.68 -14.21 -24.21
C LEU A 1049 7.82 -14.79 -22.79
N THR A 1050 8.90 -15.51 -22.49
CA THR A 1050 9.09 -16.11 -21.15
C THR A 1050 9.18 -15.06 -20.04
N ARG A 1051 9.75 -13.89 -20.31
CA ARG A 1051 9.76 -12.77 -19.35
C ARG A 1051 8.36 -12.20 -19.13
N MET A 1052 7.58 -12.04 -20.20
CA MET A 1052 6.17 -11.65 -20.12
C MET A 1052 5.36 -12.65 -19.29
N GLU A 1053 5.59 -13.95 -19.47
CA GLU A 1053 4.94 -15.00 -18.68
C GLU A 1053 5.27 -14.86 -17.19
N ALA A 1054 6.53 -14.60 -16.83
CA ALA A 1054 6.92 -14.36 -15.44
C ALA A 1054 6.21 -13.14 -14.83
N HIS A 1055 6.10 -12.03 -15.58
CA HIS A 1055 5.33 -10.86 -15.16
C HIS A 1055 3.83 -11.15 -15.00
N LEU A 1056 3.25 -11.94 -15.91
CA LEU A 1056 1.85 -12.37 -15.81
C LEU A 1056 1.65 -13.27 -14.58
N GLN A 1057 2.55 -14.21 -14.31
CA GLN A 1057 2.48 -15.05 -13.11
C GLN A 1057 2.55 -14.21 -11.83
N ALA A 1058 3.48 -13.25 -11.76
CA ALA A 1058 3.55 -12.28 -10.66
C ALA A 1058 2.25 -11.48 -10.50
N MET A 1059 1.67 -10.99 -11.60
CA MET A 1059 0.38 -10.28 -11.59
C MET A 1059 -0.76 -11.18 -11.09
N THR A 1060 -0.83 -12.44 -11.54
CA THR A 1060 -1.87 -13.37 -11.08
C THR A 1060 -1.75 -13.67 -9.59
N ALA A 1061 -0.53 -13.82 -9.05
CA ALA A 1061 -0.31 -14.02 -7.62
C ALA A 1061 -0.83 -12.85 -6.78
N ARG A 1062 -0.57 -11.61 -7.23
CA ARG A 1062 -1.09 -10.39 -6.62
C ARG A 1062 -2.62 -10.33 -6.66
N TYR A 1063 -3.22 -10.70 -7.79
CA TYR A 1063 -4.67 -10.75 -7.98
C TYR A 1063 -5.35 -11.74 -7.03
N ARG A 1064 -4.74 -12.91 -6.77
CA ARG A 1064 -5.25 -13.94 -5.84
C ARG A 1064 -5.41 -13.44 -4.41
N ILE A 1065 -4.61 -12.47 -3.98
CA ILE A 1065 -4.66 -11.93 -2.60
C ILE A 1065 -4.99 -10.44 -2.54
N GLY A 1066 -5.29 -9.80 -3.67
CA GLY A 1066 -5.59 -8.37 -3.77
C GLY A 1066 -4.49 -7.47 -3.21
N ASP A 1067 -3.21 -7.79 -3.49
CA ASP A 1067 -2.05 -7.11 -2.87
C ASP A 1067 -2.08 -7.10 -1.34
N GLY A 1068 -2.56 -8.21 -0.76
CA GLY A 1068 -2.72 -8.36 0.67
C GLY A 1068 -4.04 -7.84 1.23
N THR A 1069 -4.96 -7.35 0.40
CA THR A 1069 -6.30 -6.89 0.85
C THR A 1069 -7.39 -7.98 0.84
N GLY A 1070 -7.03 -9.21 0.47
CA GLY A 1070 -7.92 -10.37 0.45
C GLY A 1070 -8.87 -10.44 -0.75
N GLY A 1071 -8.90 -9.43 -1.62
CA GLY A 1071 -9.79 -9.41 -2.77
C GLY A 1071 -9.38 -8.40 -3.84
N THR A 1072 -9.70 -8.72 -5.09
CA THR A 1072 -9.49 -7.85 -6.25
C THR A 1072 -10.84 -7.60 -6.89
N PHE A 1073 -11.18 -6.34 -7.15
CA PHE A 1073 -12.47 -5.91 -7.68
C PHE A 1073 -12.30 -5.07 -8.95
N VAL A 1074 -13.15 -5.32 -9.94
CA VAL A 1074 -13.12 -4.61 -11.24
C VAL A 1074 -13.67 -3.19 -11.07
N GLY A 1075 -12.97 -2.20 -11.61
CA GLY A 1075 -13.36 -0.79 -11.57
C GLY A 1075 -12.82 0.03 -12.75
N PRO A 1076 -13.15 1.32 -12.87
CA PRO A 1076 -12.75 2.15 -14.02
C PRO A 1076 -11.24 2.28 -14.22
N SER A 1077 -10.46 2.16 -13.15
CA SER A 1077 -9.00 2.15 -13.15
C SER A 1077 -8.37 0.76 -13.11
N ASN A 1078 -9.19 -0.29 -12.94
CA ASN A 1078 -8.75 -1.66 -12.65
C ASN A 1078 -9.52 -2.62 -13.55
N ASN A 1079 -8.93 -3.03 -14.67
CA ASN A 1079 -9.50 -4.09 -15.49
C ASN A 1079 -8.40 -5.03 -16.00
N CYS A 1080 -8.79 -6.28 -16.20
CA CYS A 1080 -7.94 -7.37 -16.69
C CYS A 1080 -7.14 -7.00 -17.95
N SER A 1081 -7.69 -6.15 -18.82
CA SER A 1081 -7.04 -5.74 -20.06
C SER A 1081 -5.86 -4.82 -19.81
N GLN A 1082 -6.01 -3.80 -18.96
CA GLN A 1082 -4.93 -2.88 -18.61
C GLN A 1082 -3.78 -3.59 -17.90
N ASP A 1083 -4.09 -4.41 -16.89
CA ASP A 1083 -3.07 -5.07 -16.07
C ASP A 1083 -2.34 -6.19 -16.84
N SER A 1084 -3.06 -6.93 -17.70
CA SER A 1084 -2.43 -7.89 -18.61
C SER A 1084 -1.46 -7.21 -19.58
N ASN A 1085 -1.83 -6.06 -20.15
CA ASN A 1085 -0.97 -5.29 -21.04
C ASN A 1085 0.27 -4.72 -20.32
N GLN A 1086 0.21 -4.51 -19.01
CA GLN A 1086 1.36 -4.09 -18.21
C GLN A 1086 2.52 -5.12 -18.28
N ALA A 1087 2.20 -6.42 -18.26
CA ALA A 1087 3.21 -7.47 -18.36
C ALA A 1087 3.94 -7.48 -19.72
N LEU A 1088 3.22 -7.18 -20.81
CA LEU A 1088 3.80 -7.05 -22.15
C LEU A 1088 4.76 -5.85 -22.24
N PHE A 1089 4.45 -4.73 -21.59
CA PHE A 1089 5.37 -3.58 -21.58
C PHE A 1089 6.63 -3.84 -20.76
N ALA A 1090 6.47 -4.42 -19.57
CA ALA A 1090 7.60 -4.70 -18.68
C ALA A 1090 8.61 -5.64 -19.36
N SER A 1091 8.14 -6.66 -20.08
CA SER A 1091 9.01 -7.58 -20.81
C SER A 1091 9.80 -6.90 -21.93
N LEU A 1092 9.16 -6.01 -22.69
CA LEU A 1092 9.78 -5.28 -23.80
C LEU A 1092 10.78 -4.21 -23.32
N GLN A 1093 10.44 -3.46 -22.27
CA GLN A 1093 11.34 -2.45 -21.71
C GLN A 1093 12.61 -3.08 -21.14
N GLY A 1094 12.46 -4.16 -20.36
CA GLY A 1094 13.61 -4.84 -19.76
C GLY A 1094 14.60 -5.39 -20.79
N ILE A 1095 14.15 -5.72 -22.01
CA ILE A 1095 15.03 -6.17 -23.09
C ILE A 1095 15.68 -4.98 -23.79
N GLY A 1096 14.96 -3.87 -24.01
CA GLY A 1096 15.56 -2.64 -24.55
C GLY A 1096 16.71 -2.11 -23.69
N THR A 1097 16.56 -2.13 -22.36
CA THR A 1097 17.64 -1.76 -21.44
C THR A 1097 18.81 -2.74 -21.47
N SER A 1098 18.53 -4.06 -21.51
CA SER A 1098 19.58 -5.08 -21.60
C SER A 1098 20.36 -4.98 -22.92
N LEU A 1099 19.67 -4.69 -24.02
CA LEU A 1099 20.26 -4.43 -25.33
C LEU A 1099 21.15 -3.20 -25.27
N TYR A 1100 20.68 -2.08 -24.72
CA TYR A 1100 21.46 -0.84 -24.63
C TYR A 1100 22.76 -1.02 -23.85
N HIS A 1101 22.76 -1.83 -22.79
CA HIS A 1101 23.95 -2.07 -21.97
C HIS A 1101 24.95 -3.08 -22.57
N HIS A 1102 24.52 -3.97 -23.46
CA HIS A 1102 25.36 -5.05 -24.01
C HIS A 1102 25.47 -5.03 -25.54
N ALA A 1103 24.98 -3.97 -26.20
CA ALA A 1103 24.84 -3.90 -27.65
C ALA A 1103 26.14 -4.20 -28.39
N ASP A 1104 27.25 -3.59 -27.96
CA ASP A 1104 28.55 -3.72 -28.62
C ASP A 1104 29.10 -5.15 -28.50
N ALA A 1105 29.03 -5.75 -27.30
CA ALA A 1105 29.46 -7.13 -27.08
C ALA A 1105 28.60 -8.16 -27.83
N LEU A 1106 27.30 -7.88 -27.97
CA LEU A 1106 26.35 -8.79 -28.60
C LEU A 1106 26.47 -8.81 -30.13
N ILE A 1107 26.81 -7.66 -30.74
CA ILE A 1107 27.12 -7.56 -32.17
C ILE A 1107 28.39 -8.37 -32.49
N ASP A 1108 29.38 -8.34 -31.61
CA ASP A 1108 30.66 -9.04 -31.81
C ASP A 1108 30.57 -10.55 -31.57
N GLN A 1109 29.81 -10.99 -30.56
CA GLN A 1109 29.74 -12.41 -30.16
C GLN A 1109 28.59 -13.20 -30.83
N HIS A 1110 27.47 -12.54 -31.12
CA HIS A 1110 26.27 -13.16 -31.69
C HIS A 1110 25.61 -12.27 -32.77
N PRO A 1111 26.28 -12.08 -33.93
CA PRO A 1111 25.78 -11.18 -34.99
C PRO A 1111 24.43 -11.62 -35.56
N ASP A 1112 24.07 -12.90 -35.42
CA ASP A 1112 22.77 -13.46 -35.83
C ASP A 1112 21.59 -12.99 -34.95
N GLN A 1113 21.86 -12.45 -33.76
CA GLN A 1113 20.86 -11.96 -32.81
C GLN A 1113 20.61 -10.45 -32.88
N ALA A 1114 21.52 -9.69 -33.49
CA ALA A 1114 21.50 -8.22 -33.49
C ALA A 1114 20.27 -7.64 -34.22
N GLU A 1115 20.00 -8.09 -35.45
CA GLU A 1115 18.88 -7.59 -36.26
C GLU A 1115 17.50 -7.89 -35.62
N PRO A 1116 17.20 -9.13 -35.16
CA PRO A 1116 15.95 -9.41 -34.45
C PRO A 1116 15.76 -8.57 -33.18
N LEU A 1117 16.83 -8.30 -32.42
CA LEU A 1117 16.75 -7.48 -31.21
C LEU A 1117 16.51 -6.00 -31.52
N TYR A 1118 17.10 -5.47 -32.60
CA TYR A 1118 16.82 -4.12 -33.07
C TYR A 1118 15.35 -3.97 -33.50
N GLN A 1119 14.83 -4.94 -34.26
CA GLN A 1119 13.41 -4.97 -34.62
C GLN A 1119 12.50 -5.04 -33.39
N LEU A 1120 12.89 -5.82 -32.38
CA LEU A 1120 12.15 -5.94 -31.12
C LEU A 1120 12.13 -4.61 -30.35
N ALA A 1121 13.24 -3.85 -30.33
CA ALA A 1121 13.31 -2.55 -29.69
C ALA A 1121 12.41 -1.52 -30.39
N LEU A 1122 12.40 -1.50 -31.73
CA LEU A 1122 11.49 -0.66 -32.52
C LEU A 1122 10.01 -1.04 -32.29
N PHE A 1123 9.71 -2.33 -32.29
CA PHE A 1123 8.40 -2.86 -31.96
C PHE A 1123 7.93 -2.41 -30.58
N GLY A 1124 8.79 -2.55 -29.55
CA GLY A 1124 8.48 -2.13 -28.19
C GLY A 1124 8.17 -0.65 -28.07
N LYS A 1125 8.92 0.20 -28.78
CA LYS A 1125 8.68 1.65 -28.83
C LYS A 1125 7.34 1.99 -29.52
N ASP A 1126 7.07 1.46 -30.71
CA ASP A 1126 5.82 1.73 -31.45
C ASP A 1126 4.58 1.21 -30.71
N LEU A 1127 4.69 0.05 -30.06
CA LEU A 1127 3.62 -0.51 -29.24
C LEU A 1127 3.31 0.41 -28.04
N LYS A 1128 4.35 0.90 -27.35
CA LYS A 1128 4.22 1.86 -26.23
C LYS A 1128 3.54 3.15 -26.67
N ASP A 1129 4.03 3.77 -27.74
CA ASP A 1129 3.49 5.05 -28.23
C ASP A 1129 2.02 4.94 -28.65
N THR A 1130 1.61 3.77 -29.17
CA THR A 1130 0.23 3.54 -29.63
C THR A 1130 -0.76 3.36 -28.48
N LEU A 1131 -0.35 2.61 -27.46
CA LEU A 1131 -1.17 2.28 -26.31
C LEU A 1131 -1.17 3.41 -25.26
N GLN A 1132 -0.20 4.35 -25.31
CA GLN A 1132 -0.09 5.50 -24.41
C GLN A 1132 0.10 6.85 -25.14
N PRO A 1133 -0.91 7.33 -25.88
CA PRO A 1133 -0.76 8.51 -26.75
C PRO A 1133 -0.50 9.84 -26.00
N LEU A 1134 -0.73 9.91 -24.69
CA LEU A 1134 -0.57 11.13 -23.87
C LEU A 1134 0.66 11.10 -22.94
N GLY A 1135 1.62 10.18 -23.17
CA GLY A 1135 3.01 10.32 -22.68
C GLY A 1135 3.26 10.16 -21.16
N GLY A 1136 2.27 9.77 -20.36
CA GLY A 1136 2.46 9.57 -18.92
C GLY A 1136 3.14 8.23 -18.59
N LEU A 1137 4.47 8.20 -18.49
CA LEU A 1137 5.20 7.09 -17.86
C LEU A 1137 4.75 6.97 -16.39
N ARG A 1138 4.30 5.78 -15.98
CA ARG A 1138 4.13 5.44 -14.55
C ARG A 1138 5.55 5.40 -13.96
N PRO A 1139 5.93 6.23 -12.95
CA PRO A 1139 7.27 6.20 -12.35
C PRO A 1139 7.58 4.87 -11.63
N THR A 1140 6.55 4.06 -11.39
CA THR A 1140 6.68 2.70 -10.84
C THR A 1140 7.07 1.66 -11.90
N TRP A 1141 7.10 2.00 -13.20
CA TRP A 1141 7.59 1.10 -14.26
C TRP A 1141 9.12 0.97 -14.27
N GLU A 1142 9.84 1.83 -13.54
CA GLU A 1142 11.29 1.98 -13.65
C GLU A 1142 12.08 1.36 -12.49
N LYS A 1143 11.44 1.07 -11.34
CA LYS A 1143 12.16 0.82 -10.07
C LYS A 1143 12.17 -0.62 -9.53
N ASN A 1144 11.40 -1.54 -10.12
CA ASN A 1144 11.54 -2.98 -9.82
C ASN A 1144 10.84 -3.82 -10.90
N GLU A 1145 11.54 -4.81 -11.46
CA GLU A 1145 11.07 -5.59 -12.60
C GLU A 1145 9.73 -6.28 -12.34
N PHE A 1146 9.52 -6.88 -11.16
CA PHE A 1146 8.28 -7.57 -10.81
C PHE A 1146 7.32 -6.76 -9.93
N ASN A 1147 7.73 -5.56 -9.47
CA ASN A 1147 6.88 -4.69 -8.66
C ASN A 1147 6.02 -3.81 -9.59
N LEU A 1148 5.06 -4.45 -10.24
CA LEU A 1148 4.18 -3.87 -11.25
C LEU A 1148 3.16 -2.91 -10.61
N GLY A 1149 3.61 -1.80 -10.02
CA GLY A 1149 2.76 -0.71 -9.53
C GLY A 1149 2.50 -0.67 -8.03
N SER A 1150 2.53 0.56 -7.48
CA SER A 1150 1.99 0.89 -6.15
C SER A 1150 0.52 0.47 -6.07
N SER A 1151 0.12 -0.05 -4.91
CA SER A 1151 -1.20 -0.60 -4.67
C SER A 1151 -2.34 0.33 -5.12
N ILE A 1152 -3.44 -0.30 -5.52
CA ILE A 1152 -4.63 0.23 -6.22
C ILE A 1152 -5.17 1.58 -5.65
N GLU A 1153 -4.91 1.90 -4.38
CA GLU A 1153 -5.42 3.09 -3.70
C GLU A 1153 -4.35 4.14 -3.29
N ASP A 1154 -3.07 3.95 -3.64
CA ASP A 1154 -2.01 4.85 -3.13
C ASP A 1154 -2.05 6.26 -3.76
N GLU A 1155 -2.54 6.39 -5.01
CA GLU A 1155 -2.60 7.65 -5.76
C GLU A 1155 -3.89 7.81 -6.63
N PRO A 1156 -5.09 7.96 -6.03
CA PRO A 1156 -6.37 7.84 -6.76
C PRO A 1156 -6.65 8.93 -7.79
N LEU A 1157 -6.30 10.19 -7.50
CA LEU A 1157 -6.46 11.30 -8.46
C LEU A 1157 -5.58 11.11 -9.69
N ARG A 1158 -4.39 10.54 -9.49
CA ARG A 1158 -3.48 10.20 -10.56
C ARG A 1158 -3.98 9.01 -11.36
N ASN A 1159 -4.43 7.94 -10.70
CA ASN A 1159 -4.99 6.75 -11.34
C ASN A 1159 -6.22 7.08 -12.21
N LEU A 1160 -7.07 8.02 -11.77
CA LEU A 1160 -8.21 8.52 -12.55
C LEU A 1160 -7.77 9.27 -13.82
N LEU A 1161 -6.83 10.22 -13.69
CA LEU A 1161 -6.26 10.95 -14.84
C LEU A 1161 -5.53 10.01 -15.82
N MET A 1162 -4.92 8.93 -15.30
CA MET A 1162 -4.23 7.92 -16.09
C MET A 1162 -5.19 6.97 -16.83
N GLY A 1163 -6.30 6.55 -16.21
CA GLY A 1163 -7.34 5.76 -16.87
C GLY A 1163 -8.01 6.48 -18.06
N LEU A 1164 -8.10 7.81 -17.98
CA LEU A 1164 -8.54 8.66 -19.10
C LEU A 1164 -7.50 8.71 -20.23
N GLY A 1165 -6.20 8.58 -19.92
CA GLY A 1165 -5.10 8.59 -20.88
C GLY A 1165 -4.85 7.27 -21.63
N SER A 1166 -5.40 6.15 -21.15
CA SER A 1166 -5.18 4.79 -21.68
C SER A 1166 -6.45 4.13 -22.25
N TRP A 1167 -7.43 4.90 -22.70
CA TRP A 1167 -8.74 4.40 -23.18
C TRP A 1167 -8.68 3.25 -24.21
N ARG A 1168 -7.58 3.13 -24.97
CA ARG A 1168 -7.34 2.05 -25.96
C ARG A 1168 -7.04 0.69 -25.34
N THR A 1169 -6.68 0.62 -24.06
CA THR A 1169 -6.41 -0.63 -23.31
C THR A 1169 -7.50 -0.96 -22.28
N VAL A 1170 -8.53 -0.12 -22.14
CA VAL A 1170 -9.65 -0.37 -21.20
C VAL A 1170 -10.61 -1.43 -21.73
N PHE A 1171 -10.87 -1.45 -23.04
CA PHE A 1171 -11.85 -2.35 -23.64
C PHE A 1171 -11.19 -3.65 -24.12
N PRO A 1172 -11.63 -4.83 -23.62
CA PRO A 1172 -11.00 -6.12 -23.91
C PRO A 1172 -10.73 -6.41 -25.39
N ARG A 1173 -11.78 -6.33 -26.23
CA ARG A 1173 -11.66 -6.60 -27.67
C ARG A 1173 -10.82 -5.54 -28.38
N LYS A 1174 -10.94 -4.27 -27.99
CA LYS A 1174 -10.15 -3.19 -28.59
C LYS A 1174 -8.67 -3.36 -28.30
N ALA A 1175 -8.31 -3.73 -27.07
CA ALA A 1175 -6.93 -3.99 -26.69
C ALA A 1175 -6.34 -5.13 -27.51
N SER A 1176 -7.06 -6.25 -27.64
CA SER A 1176 -6.67 -7.38 -28.50
C SER A 1176 -6.42 -6.93 -29.95
N ASP A 1177 -7.38 -6.22 -30.55
CA ASP A 1177 -7.29 -5.71 -31.92
C ASP A 1177 -6.07 -4.78 -32.12
N VAL A 1178 -5.77 -3.90 -31.15
CA VAL A 1178 -4.65 -2.95 -31.25
C VAL A 1178 -3.31 -3.67 -31.12
N VAL A 1179 -3.18 -4.60 -30.18
CA VAL A 1179 -1.93 -5.33 -29.96
C VAL A 1179 -1.61 -6.21 -31.18
N VAL A 1180 -2.57 -7.01 -31.65
CA VAL A 1180 -2.33 -7.87 -32.82
C VAL A 1180 -2.04 -7.06 -34.08
N HIS A 1181 -2.67 -5.90 -34.27
CA HIS A 1181 -2.36 -5.01 -35.39
C HIS A 1181 -0.88 -4.61 -35.41
N LYS A 1182 -0.29 -4.35 -34.24
CA LYS A 1182 1.13 -4.01 -34.12
C LYS A 1182 2.02 -5.19 -34.40
N PHE A 1183 1.72 -6.37 -33.86
CA PHE A 1183 2.48 -7.57 -34.21
C PHE A 1183 2.47 -7.84 -35.73
N LEU A 1184 1.30 -7.77 -36.37
CA LEU A 1184 1.16 -7.94 -37.83
C LEU A 1184 2.00 -6.92 -38.62
N LYS A 1185 2.07 -5.66 -38.16
CA LYS A 1185 2.89 -4.60 -38.78
C LYS A 1185 4.39 -4.96 -38.79
N TYR A 1186 4.86 -5.68 -37.78
CA TYR A 1186 6.26 -6.13 -37.66
C TYR A 1186 6.49 -7.54 -38.21
N GLY A 1187 5.60 -8.02 -39.09
CA GLY A 1187 5.80 -9.29 -39.79
C GLY A 1187 5.39 -10.54 -39.00
N ALA A 1188 4.57 -10.39 -37.95
CA ALA A 1188 4.01 -11.57 -37.28
C ALA A 1188 2.97 -12.29 -38.16
N SER A 1189 2.94 -13.62 -38.08
CA SER A 1189 1.79 -14.42 -38.53
C SER A 1189 0.78 -14.56 -37.39
N ALA A 1190 -0.50 -14.74 -37.72
CA ALA A 1190 -1.55 -14.90 -36.72
C ALA A 1190 -2.51 -16.03 -37.07
N TRP A 1191 -2.71 -16.98 -36.15
CA TRP A 1191 -3.71 -18.03 -36.28
C TRP A 1191 -4.91 -17.70 -35.40
N VAL A 1192 -6.09 -17.52 -36.00
CA VAL A 1192 -7.32 -17.15 -35.30
C VAL A 1192 -8.16 -18.39 -35.09
N LEU A 1193 -8.30 -18.78 -33.81
CA LEU A 1193 -9.12 -19.89 -33.36
C LEU A 1193 -10.39 -19.33 -32.72
N ARG A 1194 -11.55 -19.75 -33.20
CA ARG A 1194 -12.85 -19.28 -32.72
C ARG A 1194 -13.69 -20.46 -32.25
N THR A 1195 -14.40 -20.28 -31.15
CA THR A 1195 -15.49 -21.16 -30.75
C THR A 1195 -16.77 -20.35 -30.55
N SER A 1196 -17.92 -20.95 -30.79
CA SER A 1196 -19.21 -20.30 -30.58
C SER A 1196 -20.20 -21.30 -30.01
N GLN A 1197 -20.15 -21.52 -28.68
CA GLN A 1197 -21.02 -22.47 -27.96
C GLN A 1197 -20.98 -23.88 -28.59
N VAL A 1198 -19.83 -24.55 -28.45
CA VAL A 1198 -19.50 -25.81 -29.14
C VAL A 1198 -19.63 -26.98 -28.18
N GLY A 1199 -20.08 -28.14 -28.67
CA GLY A 1199 -20.36 -29.33 -27.87
C GLY A 1199 -21.71 -29.91 -28.27
N GLY A 1200 -22.55 -30.25 -27.28
CA GLY A 1200 -23.96 -30.50 -27.50
C GLY A 1200 -24.76 -29.23 -27.81
N HIS A 1201 -26.03 -29.40 -28.18
CA HIS A 1201 -26.91 -28.29 -28.53
C HIS A 1201 -27.80 -27.87 -27.35
N ASP A 1202 -27.69 -26.60 -26.91
CA ASP A 1202 -28.60 -26.00 -25.93
C ASP A 1202 -29.41 -24.88 -26.62
N PRO A 1203 -30.72 -25.05 -26.86
CA PRO A 1203 -31.55 -24.03 -27.51
C PRO A 1203 -31.85 -22.81 -26.62
N GLY A 1204 -31.61 -22.88 -25.30
CA GLY A 1204 -31.93 -21.82 -24.35
C GLY A 1204 -30.93 -20.66 -24.31
N ILE A 1205 -29.73 -20.82 -24.88
CA ILE A 1205 -28.67 -19.81 -24.91
C ILE A 1205 -28.34 -19.33 -26.33
N GLU A 1206 -27.78 -18.13 -26.46
CA GLU A 1206 -27.28 -17.59 -27.73
C GLU A 1206 -25.94 -16.87 -27.53
N PRO A 1207 -25.01 -16.89 -28.50
CA PRO A 1207 -23.72 -16.23 -28.33
C PRO A 1207 -23.83 -14.71 -28.57
N ILE A 1208 -23.26 -13.91 -27.66
CA ILE A 1208 -23.17 -12.45 -27.80
C ILE A 1208 -21.72 -12.05 -28.07
N ALA A 1209 -21.47 -11.25 -29.11
CA ALA A 1209 -20.12 -10.74 -29.38
C ALA A 1209 -19.72 -9.65 -28.37
N PRO A 1210 -18.44 -9.58 -27.95
CA PRO A 1210 -17.95 -8.46 -27.15
C PRO A 1210 -17.88 -7.18 -28.00
N MET A 1211 -18.23 -6.06 -27.37
CA MET A 1211 -18.27 -4.74 -28.00
C MET A 1211 -16.87 -4.26 -28.39
N THR A 1212 -16.77 -3.56 -29.53
CA THR A 1212 -15.55 -2.84 -29.95
C THR A 1212 -15.95 -1.53 -30.64
N PHE A 1213 -15.16 -0.47 -30.47
CA PHE A 1213 -15.38 0.88 -31.04
C PHE A 1213 -14.50 1.14 -32.28
#